data_AF-V6TY52-F1
#
_entry.id   AF-V6TY52-F1
#
_cell.length_a   1.000
_cell.length_b   1.000
_cell.length_c   1.000
_cell.angle_alpha   90.00
_cell.angle_beta   90.00
_cell.angle_gamma   90.00
#
_symmetry.space_group_name_H-M   'P 1'
#
loop_
_entity.id
_entity.type
_entity.pdbx_description
1 polymer ?
#
loop_
_entity_poly.entity_id
_entity_poly.type
_entity_poly.pdbx_seq_one_letter_code
_entity_poly.pdbx_strand_id
1 'polypeptide(L)'
;MQPGQRATPHNRRLNKPEMKREDFRKGPWKKPMDGAPKKPGKPGSGPNKPSANWANKKGPHPYKRREIPTKNNMTHDEVVAIWEKMRVKKLPPPERLRYINSVMGYFVDNVVAFSRKPVEVRILRFIVKHGTDDYRSIILKEVSGHIPELIVDKYATKLIERLGGSYRWDKETALAIVESILPTIQKLCLNTTGATTISYIYQTMPLKMQNKMLIALVGPAVDITDTALIARETFILKEALYVPGRFNTVFSECIKILHKGLEKNLIGCTLLTKLAADTLRMIFGCFGSTTGPQTAHSSTDDGDHDDTTGAVEPASKKASVLRNINEKTIQFVSELTDALLEENAFLSLLDTADSVFVSSFVLQLCTPKHRKDVIKAVRPHVVQFASDPMAFILLCKLFAVTDDTVATASSLISGEGGIGASLNTILRTRAGIRTTYFLLFGLKELDASGKGTTPIFAKWISEILRQTDLKVIFPEASLDQFPGLCKKDGTTKQAELRAEIMPFLLDALTNEDLLISLLGSCEVGSQMICELIAYLSTNTDEVAKPSKAKGSKKGKPSAEIVLSDKLQSILEAIGRAACRLVDTTVRGIRQTDKDLLHQGSASNIMKMIAKQQKKAIEVAKKEQEQAQEQTGGPEAHAAGEEDDSDSEASSNDEVPVASDDPPKKQQQEGDKPRRNAPYVPCAPEDRQPLFRHDVGYFSTRRVLTNYPLFGEVLLAAFNTQDVPDRFFVDKRGAFMLEHIAKISDKNTKLVKEFVSQRNLTEKITMRGCKGSEALCTVLGL
;
A
#
# COMPACT_ATOMS: atom_id res chain seq x y z
N MET A 1 -69.44 -31.07 -70.26
CA MET A 1 -69.45 -30.27 -71.50
C MET A 1 -68.08 -29.60 -71.68
N GLN A 2 -67.59 -29.49 -72.91
CA GLN A 2 -66.45 -28.64 -73.35
C GLN A 2 -67.01 -27.35 -74.00
N PRO A 3 -66.21 -26.37 -74.49
CA PRO A 3 -64.74 -26.15 -74.43
C PRO A 3 -64.36 -24.96 -73.52
N GLY A 4 -63.11 -24.47 -73.34
CA GLY A 4 -61.82 -24.59 -74.07
C GLY A 4 -61.42 -23.20 -74.64
N GLN A 5 -60.16 -22.72 -74.74
CA GLN A 5 -58.80 -23.31 -74.70
C GLN A 5 -57.92 -22.51 -73.66
N ARG A 6 -56.60 -22.20 -73.71
CA ARG A 6 -55.47 -22.41 -74.66
C ARG A 6 -54.06 -22.24 -74.01
N ALA A 7 -53.14 -23.16 -74.32
CA ALA A 7 -51.65 -23.08 -74.40
C ALA A 7 -50.69 -22.62 -73.26
N THR A 8 -49.53 -23.28 -73.29
CA THR A 8 -48.31 -23.38 -72.42
C THR A 8 -47.10 -22.56 -73.00
N PRO A 9 -45.83 -22.53 -72.48
CA PRO A 9 -45.08 -23.61 -71.77
C PRO A 9 -43.93 -23.35 -70.74
N HIS A 10 -43.68 -24.42 -69.94
CA HIS A 10 -42.42 -24.88 -69.27
C HIS A 10 -41.86 -24.06 -68.06
N ASN A 11 -41.53 -24.57 -66.84
CA ASN A 11 -41.06 -25.87 -66.27
C ASN A 11 -39.50 -26.00 -66.31
N ARG A 12 -38.73 -26.54 -65.32
CA ARG A 12 -38.95 -27.70 -64.41
C ARG A 12 -38.01 -27.78 -63.17
N ARG A 13 -38.34 -28.61 -62.16
CA ARG A 13 -37.51 -29.03 -60.97
C ARG A 13 -37.17 -30.54 -60.98
N LEU A 14 -36.12 -30.95 -60.25
CA LEU A 14 -35.76 -32.32 -59.75
C LEU A 14 -35.00 -32.15 -58.37
N ASN A 15 -34.56 -33.14 -57.56
CA ASN A 15 -34.59 -34.63 -57.56
C ASN A 15 -34.63 -35.24 -56.12
N LYS A 16 -34.13 -36.48 -55.92
CA LYS A 16 -34.00 -37.35 -54.70
C LYS A 16 -32.76 -38.30 -54.89
N PRO A 17 -32.40 -39.31 -54.04
CA PRO A 17 -32.42 -39.50 -52.56
C PRO A 17 -31.15 -40.23 -51.96
N GLU A 18 -31.16 -40.60 -50.65
CA GLU A 18 -30.41 -41.71 -49.96
C GLU A 18 -28.85 -41.64 -49.79
N MET A 19 -28.12 -42.41 -48.92
CA MET A 19 -28.46 -43.58 -48.05
C MET A 19 -27.63 -43.74 -46.72
N LYS A 20 -28.33 -44.10 -45.62
CA LYS A 20 -28.09 -44.98 -44.41
C LYS A 20 -26.71 -45.48 -43.87
N ARG A 21 -26.58 -45.42 -42.51
CA ARG A 21 -26.14 -46.45 -41.49
C ARG A 21 -24.68 -46.97 -41.46
N GLU A 22 -24.18 -47.75 -40.46
CA GLU A 22 -24.70 -48.54 -39.30
C GLU A 22 -23.64 -48.54 -38.14
N ASP A 23 -23.95 -48.21 -36.87
CA ASP A 23 -24.25 -49.06 -35.68
C ASP A 23 -23.11 -49.41 -34.69
N PHE A 24 -23.46 -49.56 -33.39
CA PHE A 24 -22.59 -49.81 -32.22
C PHE A 24 -22.75 -51.25 -31.66
N ARG A 25 -21.70 -51.85 -31.04
CA ARG A 25 -21.73 -52.42 -29.65
C ARG A 25 -20.52 -53.27 -29.19
N LYS A 26 -20.17 -53.13 -27.89
CA LYS A 26 -19.40 -54.06 -26.99
C LYS A 26 -17.90 -54.26 -27.38
N GLY A 27 -16.97 -54.67 -26.50
CA GLY A 27 -17.01 -55.15 -25.10
C GLY A 27 -15.77 -54.75 -24.25
N PRO A 28 -15.51 -55.36 -23.06
CA PRO A 28 -14.83 -54.67 -21.93
C PRO A 28 -13.63 -55.39 -21.23
N TRP A 29 -13.13 -54.80 -20.12
CA TRP A 29 -12.16 -55.27 -19.08
C TRP A 29 -10.65 -54.94 -19.24
N LYS A 30 -9.83 -55.25 -18.20
CA LYS A 30 -8.52 -54.61 -17.84
C LYS A 30 -7.48 -55.62 -17.28
N LYS A 31 -6.21 -55.15 -17.16
CA LYS A 31 -5.00 -55.74 -16.48
C LYS A 31 -4.24 -56.80 -17.31
N PRO A 32 -2.95 -57.13 -17.01
CA PRO A 32 -2.11 -56.76 -15.85
C PRO A 32 -0.81 -55.97 -16.18
N MET A 33 0.27 -56.20 -15.42
CA MET A 33 1.51 -55.41 -15.31
C MET A 33 2.73 -56.15 -15.91
N ASP A 34 3.79 -55.42 -16.30
CA ASP A 34 5.12 -55.38 -15.64
C ASP A 34 6.26 -54.92 -16.57
N GLY A 35 7.40 -54.51 -15.98
CA GLY A 35 8.69 -54.31 -16.69
C GLY A 35 9.17 -52.87 -16.91
N ALA A 36 10.00 -52.38 -15.99
CA ALA A 36 10.94 -51.25 -16.20
C ALA A 36 12.37 -51.80 -16.42
N PRO A 37 13.43 -51.00 -16.74
CA PRO A 37 13.49 -49.55 -16.95
C PRO A 37 14.27 -49.10 -18.22
N LYS A 38 14.25 -47.78 -18.55
CA LYS A 38 15.33 -47.07 -19.25
C LYS A 38 15.19 -45.53 -19.16
N LYS A 39 16.32 -44.81 -19.08
CA LYS A 39 16.41 -43.33 -19.15
C LYS A 39 16.72 -42.87 -20.60
N PRO A 40 16.85 -41.57 -20.92
CA PRO A 40 15.72 -40.72 -21.29
C PRO A 40 15.82 -40.22 -22.75
N GLY A 41 14.86 -40.61 -23.59
CA GLY A 41 14.75 -40.10 -24.97
C GLY A 41 14.07 -38.72 -25.04
N LYS A 42 14.45 -37.89 -26.02
CA LYS A 42 13.82 -36.57 -26.26
C LYS A 42 12.34 -36.75 -26.61
N PRO A 43 11.39 -36.00 -26.00
CA PRO A 43 9.97 -36.10 -26.35
C PRO A 43 9.70 -35.55 -27.76
N GLY A 44 9.13 -36.40 -28.62
CA GLY A 44 8.65 -36.02 -29.95
C GLY A 44 7.38 -35.19 -29.93
N SER A 45 7.02 -34.62 -31.09
CA SER A 45 5.90 -33.68 -31.25
C SER A 45 4.51 -34.30 -31.03
N GLY A 46 3.75 -33.71 -30.09
CA GLY A 46 2.29 -33.82 -30.06
C GLY A 46 1.60 -32.75 -30.93
N PRO A 47 0.33 -32.94 -31.35
CA PRO A 47 -0.27 -32.16 -32.42
C PRO A 47 -0.84 -30.81 -31.96
N ASN A 48 -0.18 -29.71 -32.32
CA ASN A 48 -0.82 -28.40 -32.41
C ASN A 48 -0.19 -27.54 -33.52
N LYS A 49 -0.44 -27.89 -34.79
CA LYS A 49 -0.12 -27.03 -35.94
C LYS A 49 -1.11 -25.86 -35.96
N PRO A 50 -0.69 -24.60 -35.74
CA PRO A 50 -1.59 -23.46 -35.92
C PRO A 50 -2.00 -23.36 -37.40
N SER A 51 -3.30 -23.12 -37.66
CA SER A 51 -3.83 -23.04 -39.02
C SER A 51 -3.16 -21.92 -39.83
N ALA A 52 -2.58 -22.26 -40.98
CA ALA A 52 -1.78 -21.34 -41.80
C ALA A 52 -2.55 -20.09 -42.26
N ASN A 53 -3.88 -20.13 -42.28
CA ASN A 53 -4.73 -19.03 -42.73
C ASN A 53 -4.85 -17.85 -41.73
N TRP A 54 -4.24 -17.91 -40.54
CA TRP A 54 -4.17 -16.75 -39.64
C TRP A 54 -3.10 -15.72 -40.05
N ALA A 55 -2.09 -16.12 -40.83
CA ALA A 55 -0.97 -15.26 -41.22
C ALA A 55 -1.37 -14.21 -42.28
N ASN A 56 -2.19 -14.59 -43.27
CA ASN A 56 -2.54 -13.75 -44.43
C ASN A 56 -3.70 -12.75 -44.21
N LYS A 57 -4.05 -12.44 -42.95
CA LYS A 57 -5.03 -11.37 -42.61
C LYS A 57 -4.48 -10.27 -41.71
N LYS A 58 -3.16 -10.08 -41.70
CA LYS A 58 -2.56 -8.79 -41.31
C LYS A 58 -2.21 -7.99 -42.56
N GLY A 59 -3.00 -6.95 -42.84
CA GLY A 59 -2.52 -5.84 -43.68
C GLY A 59 -1.24 -5.25 -43.06
N PRO A 60 -0.36 -4.62 -43.85
CA PRO A 60 0.93 -4.16 -43.38
C PRO A 60 0.76 -3.20 -42.19
N HIS A 61 1.35 -3.59 -41.05
CA HIS A 61 1.38 -2.75 -39.85
C HIS A 61 2.00 -1.39 -40.21
N PRO A 62 1.44 -0.24 -39.78
CA PRO A 62 1.83 1.10 -40.26
C PRO A 62 3.22 1.58 -39.79
N TYR A 63 4.03 0.65 -39.30
CA TYR A 63 5.46 0.82 -39.02
C TYR A 63 6.23 -0.13 -39.97
N LYS A 64 6.37 0.30 -41.23
CA LYS A 64 7.58 -0.03 -41.98
C LYS A 64 8.78 0.44 -41.14
N ARG A 65 9.90 -0.29 -41.22
CA ARG A 65 11.19 0.09 -40.61
C ARG A 65 11.46 1.57 -40.97
N ARG A 66 11.37 2.46 -39.98
CA ARG A 66 11.56 3.89 -40.21
C ARG A 66 13.01 4.15 -40.55
N GLU A 67 13.25 5.12 -41.42
CA GLU A 67 14.59 5.66 -41.64
C GLU A 67 15.13 6.19 -40.31
N ILE A 68 16.39 5.89 -40.02
CA ILE A 68 17.08 6.42 -38.84
C ILE A 68 17.13 7.94 -39.03
N PRO A 69 16.69 8.76 -38.05
CA PRO A 69 16.73 10.21 -38.20
C PRO A 69 18.14 10.67 -38.53
N THR A 70 18.32 11.24 -39.72
CA THR A 70 19.54 11.95 -40.07
C THR A 70 19.59 13.26 -39.31
N LYS A 71 20.81 13.74 -39.02
CA LYS A 71 21.03 15.06 -38.44
C LYS A 71 20.30 16.13 -39.26
N ASN A 72 19.64 17.07 -38.59
CA ASN A 72 19.00 18.21 -39.23
C ASN A 72 19.63 19.53 -38.78
N ASN A 73 19.43 20.59 -39.56
CA ASN A 73 20.01 21.92 -39.31
C ASN A 73 18.99 22.86 -38.64
N MET A 74 18.08 22.34 -37.81
CA MET A 74 17.12 23.18 -37.09
C MET A 74 17.82 24.08 -36.07
N THR A 75 17.35 25.31 -35.95
CA THR A 75 17.73 26.24 -34.88
C THR A 75 17.09 25.85 -33.55
N HIS A 76 17.61 26.40 -32.45
CA HIS A 76 17.01 26.20 -31.12
C HIS A 76 15.55 26.70 -31.09
N ASP A 77 15.28 27.86 -31.68
CA ASP A 77 13.97 28.51 -31.61
C ASP A 77 12.90 27.78 -32.43
N GLU A 78 13.26 27.19 -33.58
CA GLU A 78 12.36 26.29 -34.32
C GLU A 78 12.01 25.04 -33.51
N VAL A 79 12.99 24.44 -32.83
CA VAL A 79 12.79 23.28 -31.96
C VAL A 79 11.91 23.64 -30.75
N VAL A 80 12.07 24.84 -30.18
CA VAL A 80 11.20 25.37 -29.13
C VAL A 80 9.77 25.63 -29.66
N ALA A 81 9.62 26.20 -30.85
CA ALA A 81 8.32 26.44 -31.48
C ALA A 81 7.56 25.14 -31.80
N ILE A 82 8.28 24.05 -32.11
CA ILE A 82 7.69 22.71 -32.26
C ILE A 82 7.41 22.07 -30.89
N TRP A 83 8.28 22.27 -29.90
CA TRP A 83 8.11 21.80 -28.52
C TRP A 83 6.81 22.32 -27.89
N GLU A 84 6.51 23.62 -28.06
CA GLU A 84 5.27 24.23 -27.58
C GLU A 84 4.02 23.58 -28.19
N LYS A 85 4.06 23.24 -29.49
CA LYS A 85 2.96 22.55 -30.19
C LYS A 85 2.81 21.10 -29.71
N MET A 86 3.90 20.34 -29.60
CA MET A 86 3.84 18.91 -29.26
C MET A 86 3.52 18.61 -27.78
N ARG A 87 3.80 19.56 -26.86
CA ARG A 87 3.57 19.37 -25.41
C ARG A 87 2.12 19.55 -24.97
N VAL A 88 1.22 19.98 -25.86
CA VAL A 88 -0.21 20.18 -25.59
C VAL A 88 -0.86 18.88 -25.07
N LYS A 89 -1.55 18.97 -23.92
CA LYS A 89 -2.16 17.82 -23.22
C LYS A 89 -3.18 17.05 -24.07
N LYS A 90 -4.03 17.77 -24.82
CA LYS A 90 -5.12 17.20 -25.64
C LYS A 90 -4.66 16.64 -27.01
N LEU A 91 -3.38 16.78 -27.38
CA LEU A 91 -2.89 16.43 -28.72
C LEU A 91 -2.98 14.91 -29.01
N PRO A 92 -3.46 14.49 -30.20
CA PRO A 92 -3.52 13.06 -30.58
C PRO A 92 -2.14 12.39 -30.61
N PRO A 93 -2.02 11.09 -30.23
CA PRO A 93 -0.74 10.38 -30.29
C PRO A 93 -0.06 10.34 -31.67
N PRO A 94 -0.75 10.13 -32.80
CA PRO A 94 -0.10 10.13 -34.13
C PRO A 94 0.47 11.50 -34.52
N GLU A 95 -0.21 12.58 -34.14
CA GLU A 95 0.23 13.95 -34.43
C GLU A 95 1.41 14.35 -33.53
N ARG A 96 1.34 14.05 -32.22
CA ARG A 96 2.47 14.17 -31.30
C ARG A 96 3.71 13.45 -31.83
N LEU A 97 3.55 12.27 -32.42
CA LEU A 97 4.64 11.52 -33.01
C LEU A 97 5.20 12.17 -34.28
N ARG A 98 4.40 12.88 -35.09
CA ARG A 98 4.92 13.68 -36.21
C ARG A 98 5.88 14.77 -35.73
N TYR A 99 5.51 15.53 -34.71
CA TYR A 99 6.39 16.57 -34.14
C TYR A 99 7.65 15.98 -33.49
N ILE A 100 7.55 14.83 -32.81
CA ILE A 100 8.71 14.09 -32.27
C ILE A 100 9.64 13.66 -33.40
N ASN A 101 9.11 13.08 -34.48
CA ASN A 101 9.91 12.68 -35.64
C ASN A 101 10.67 13.89 -36.25
N SER A 102 10.05 15.07 -36.35
CA SER A 102 10.69 16.25 -36.94
C SER A 102 11.80 16.84 -36.08
N VAL A 103 11.67 16.86 -34.75
CA VAL A 103 12.72 17.39 -33.86
C VAL A 103 13.83 16.40 -33.55
N MET A 104 13.62 15.08 -33.74
CA MET A 104 14.61 14.08 -33.33
C MET A 104 15.98 14.30 -33.99
N GLY A 105 16.01 14.70 -35.27
CA GLY A 105 17.25 14.97 -36.02
C GLY A 105 18.10 16.13 -35.49
N TYR A 106 17.56 17.00 -34.64
CA TYR A 106 18.33 18.06 -33.97
C TYR A 106 19.23 17.50 -32.86
N PHE A 107 18.78 16.44 -32.19
CA PHE A 107 19.47 15.86 -31.04
C PHE A 107 20.56 14.84 -31.41
N VAL A 108 20.51 14.29 -32.63
CA VAL A 108 21.40 13.22 -33.11
C VAL A 108 22.88 13.63 -33.04
N ASP A 109 23.72 12.69 -32.60
CA ASP A 109 25.16 12.84 -32.34
C ASP A 109 25.50 13.86 -31.24
N ASN A 110 24.51 14.41 -30.53
CA ASN A 110 24.65 15.53 -29.60
C ASN A 110 23.79 15.39 -28.33
N VAL A 111 23.13 14.24 -28.10
CA VAL A 111 22.22 14.03 -26.96
C VAL A 111 22.90 14.31 -25.63
N VAL A 112 24.19 13.97 -25.50
CA VAL A 112 24.99 14.22 -24.28
C VAL A 112 25.07 15.71 -23.98
N ALA A 113 25.46 16.54 -24.95
CA ALA A 113 25.56 18.00 -24.78
C ALA A 113 24.19 18.64 -24.53
N PHE A 114 23.17 18.24 -25.29
CA PHE A 114 21.81 18.74 -25.13
C PHE A 114 21.15 18.32 -23.81
N SER A 115 21.52 17.17 -23.23
CA SER A 115 21.00 16.73 -21.94
C SER A 115 21.42 17.63 -20.77
N ARG A 116 22.56 18.33 -20.88
CA ARG A 116 23.04 19.30 -19.88
C ARG A 116 22.36 20.66 -19.97
N LYS A 117 21.49 20.90 -20.97
CA LYS A 117 20.78 22.18 -21.15
C LYS A 117 19.33 22.14 -20.60
N PRO A 118 18.84 23.22 -19.97
CA PRO A 118 17.58 23.22 -19.22
C PRO A 118 16.31 23.09 -20.06
N VAL A 119 16.33 23.49 -21.34
CA VAL A 119 15.18 23.40 -22.26
C VAL A 119 15.21 22.05 -22.97
N GLU A 120 16.32 21.75 -23.64
CA GLU A 120 16.51 20.54 -24.44
C GLU A 120 16.35 19.25 -23.62
N VAL A 121 16.79 19.21 -22.36
CA VAL A 121 16.56 18.03 -21.49
C VAL A 121 15.07 17.79 -21.22
N ARG A 122 14.22 18.82 -21.22
CA ARG A 122 12.76 18.67 -21.09
C ARG A 122 12.16 18.06 -22.34
N ILE A 123 12.65 18.45 -23.51
CA ILE A 123 12.27 17.89 -24.82
C ILE A 123 12.70 16.42 -24.90
N LEU A 124 13.97 16.10 -24.60
CA LEU A 124 14.49 14.73 -24.56
C LEU A 124 13.70 13.83 -23.59
N ARG A 125 13.39 14.30 -22.37
CA ARG A 125 12.51 13.56 -21.42
C ARG A 125 11.11 13.30 -21.99
N PHE A 126 10.57 14.21 -22.80
CA PHE A 126 9.27 14.04 -23.46
C PHE A 126 9.35 13.07 -24.64
N ILE A 127 10.43 13.11 -25.44
CA ILE A 127 10.71 12.12 -26.50
C ILE A 127 10.81 10.72 -25.88
N VAL A 128 11.56 10.54 -24.78
CA VAL A 128 11.62 9.27 -24.03
C VAL A 128 10.25 8.84 -23.46
N LYS A 129 9.34 9.79 -23.18
CA LYS A 129 7.99 9.51 -22.65
C LYS A 129 6.95 9.19 -23.73
N HIS A 130 7.06 9.75 -24.93
CA HIS A 130 6.00 9.74 -25.95
C HIS A 130 6.45 9.31 -27.36
N GLY A 131 7.75 9.11 -27.59
CA GLY A 131 8.32 8.58 -28.84
C GLY A 131 8.38 7.05 -28.88
N THR A 132 8.77 6.52 -30.04
CA THR A 132 8.96 5.08 -30.25
C THR A 132 10.15 4.54 -29.46
N ASP A 133 10.22 3.21 -29.37
CA ASP A 133 11.30 2.51 -28.68
C ASP A 133 12.65 2.77 -29.39
N ASP A 134 12.66 2.89 -30.73
CA ASP A 134 13.84 3.23 -31.54
C ASP A 134 14.53 4.51 -31.05
N TYR A 135 13.75 5.56 -30.74
CA TYR A 135 14.28 6.84 -30.26
C TYR A 135 14.86 6.72 -28.85
N ARG A 136 14.37 5.80 -28.02
CA ARG A 136 14.99 5.51 -26.70
C ARG A 136 16.29 4.74 -26.87
N SER A 137 16.36 3.79 -27.81
CA SER A 137 17.61 3.08 -28.14
C SER A 137 18.69 4.01 -28.70
N ILE A 138 18.33 4.98 -29.56
CA ILE A 138 19.26 6.01 -30.06
C ILE A 138 19.77 6.89 -28.89
N ILE A 139 18.85 7.45 -28.10
CA ILE A 139 19.19 8.28 -26.93
C ILE A 139 20.09 7.51 -25.95
N LEU A 140 19.76 6.25 -25.65
CA LEU A 140 20.55 5.38 -24.78
C LEU A 140 21.98 5.17 -25.32
N LYS A 141 22.11 4.86 -26.61
CA LYS A 141 23.41 4.61 -27.26
C LYS A 141 24.34 5.82 -27.20
N GLU A 142 23.81 7.03 -27.33
CA GLU A 142 24.61 8.27 -27.20
C GLU A 142 25.01 8.55 -25.74
N VAL A 143 24.11 8.32 -24.76
CA VAL A 143 24.43 8.60 -23.36
C VAL A 143 25.22 7.49 -22.65
N SER A 144 25.27 6.26 -23.17
CA SER A 144 25.71 5.08 -22.41
C SER A 144 27.13 5.16 -21.84
N GLY A 145 28.05 5.84 -22.53
CA GLY A 145 29.41 6.09 -22.02
C GLY A 145 29.51 7.15 -20.92
N HIS A 146 28.48 7.98 -20.75
CA HIS A 146 28.48 9.17 -19.91
C HIS A 146 27.51 9.10 -18.71
N ILE A 147 26.76 8.00 -18.55
CA ILE A 147 25.68 7.87 -17.54
C ILE A 147 26.10 8.32 -16.13
N PRO A 148 27.26 7.93 -15.56
CA PRO A 148 27.67 8.36 -14.23
C PRO A 148 27.87 9.88 -14.11
N GLU A 149 28.40 10.55 -15.14
CA GLU A 149 28.55 12.01 -15.15
C GLU A 149 27.20 12.72 -15.24
N LEU A 150 26.33 12.22 -16.14
CA LEU A 150 25.02 12.81 -16.37
C LEU A 150 24.09 12.64 -15.15
N ILE A 151 24.33 11.66 -14.27
CA ILE A 151 23.62 11.53 -12.99
C ILE A 151 23.98 12.65 -11.99
N VAL A 152 25.22 13.15 -12.02
CA VAL A 152 25.70 14.23 -11.14
C VAL A 152 25.29 15.62 -11.68
N ASP A 153 25.13 15.74 -12.99
CA ASP A 153 24.73 16.98 -13.68
C ASP A 153 23.30 17.43 -13.31
N LYS A 154 23.16 18.70 -12.89
CA LYS A 154 21.92 19.33 -12.44
C LYS A 154 20.74 19.18 -13.41
N TYR A 155 21.00 19.13 -14.72
CA TYR A 155 19.99 19.04 -15.76
C TYR A 155 19.91 17.62 -16.34
N ALA A 156 21.03 17.04 -16.76
CA ALA A 156 21.05 15.75 -17.44
C ALA A 156 20.59 14.59 -16.55
N THR A 157 20.70 14.73 -15.23
CA THR A 157 20.22 13.73 -14.26
C THR A 157 18.73 13.46 -14.46
N LYS A 158 17.97 14.44 -14.96
CA LYS A 158 16.53 14.30 -15.22
C LYS A 158 16.22 13.52 -16.50
N LEU A 159 17.14 13.43 -17.46
CA LEU A 159 17.05 12.47 -18.56
C LEU A 159 17.34 11.05 -18.05
N ILE A 160 18.41 10.86 -17.26
CA ILE A 160 18.78 9.54 -16.72
C ILE A 160 17.73 9.01 -15.74
N GLU A 161 17.17 9.84 -14.86
CA GLU A 161 15.98 9.55 -14.03
C GLU A 161 14.84 8.96 -14.88
N ARG A 162 14.53 9.60 -16.01
CA ARG A 162 13.43 9.19 -16.90
C ARG A 162 13.71 7.90 -17.67
N LEU A 163 14.98 7.64 -18.03
CA LEU A 163 15.40 6.42 -18.73
C LEU A 163 15.60 5.24 -17.77
N GLY A 164 16.26 5.42 -16.63
CA GLY A 164 16.45 4.36 -15.63
C GLY A 164 15.13 3.91 -15.00
N GLY A 165 14.23 4.86 -14.72
CA GLY A 165 12.87 4.57 -14.25
C GLY A 165 11.90 4.01 -15.31
N SER A 166 12.40 3.58 -16.48
CA SER A 166 11.57 3.08 -17.58
C SER A 166 11.16 1.60 -17.48
N TYR A 167 11.71 0.84 -16.52
CA TYR A 167 11.61 -0.62 -16.37
C TYR A 167 10.20 -1.24 -16.56
N ARG A 168 9.11 -0.50 -16.27
CA ARG A 168 7.73 -0.97 -16.48
C ARG A 168 7.31 -1.12 -17.95
N TRP A 169 7.93 -0.39 -18.87
CA TRP A 169 7.62 -0.41 -20.31
C TRP A 169 8.85 -0.60 -21.21
N ASP A 170 10.05 -0.35 -20.70
CA ASP A 170 11.32 -0.60 -21.37
C ASP A 170 12.30 -1.19 -20.36
N LYS A 171 12.52 -2.50 -20.44
CA LYS A 171 13.35 -3.24 -19.48
C LYS A 171 14.83 -3.20 -19.87
N GLU A 172 15.13 -3.21 -21.16
CA GLU A 172 16.49 -3.35 -21.67
C GLU A 172 17.27 -2.05 -21.45
N THR A 173 16.68 -0.89 -21.78
CA THR A 173 17.22 0.44 -21.45
C THR A 173 17.44 0.58 -19.94
N ALA A 174 16.44 0.22 -19.13
CA ALA A 174 16.49 0.38 -17.69
C ALA A 174 17.57 -0.50 -17.02
N LEU A 175 17.72 -1.76 -17.46
CA LEU A 175 18.75 -2.67 -16.95
C LEU A 175 20.16 -2.25 -17.40
N ALA A 176 20.33 -1.86 -18.66
CA ALA A 176 21.62 -1.37 -19.18
C ALA A 176 22.13 -0.15 -18.39
N ILE A 177 21.22 0.76 -18.02
CA ILE A 177 21.54 1.91 -17.16
C ILE A 177 22.01 1.44 -15.78
N VAL A 178 21.35 0.46 -15.14
CA VAL A 178 21.79 -0.02 -13.82
C VAL A 178 23.17 -0.68 -13.89
N GLU A 179 23.40 -1.59 -14.84
CA GLU A 179 24.71 -2.26 -14.97
C GLU A 179 25.85 -1.24 -15.21
N SER A 180 25.58 -0.13 -15.91
CA SER A 180 26.56 0.95 -16.11
C SER A 180 26.91 1.76 -14.85
N ILE A 181 26.01 1.83 -13.86
CA ILE A 181 26.24 2.58 -12.62
C ILE A 181 26.78 1.73 -11.47
N LEU A 182 26.63 0.39 -11.50
CA LEU A 182 27.11 -0.48 -10.42
C LEU A 182 28.58 -0.20 -10.00
N PRO A 183 29.55 -0.02 -10.92
CA PRO A 183 30.94 0.24 -10.54
C PRO A 183 31.20 1.61 -9.88
N THR A 184 30.25 2.55 -9.98
CA THR A 184 30.37 3.91 -9.43
C THR A 184 29.27 4.25 -8.42
N ILE A 185 28.41 3.29 -8.06
CA ILE A 185 27.16 3.55 -7.35
C ILE A 185 27.37 4.23 -5.99
N GLN A 186 28.44 3.88 -5.26
CA GLN A 186 28.81 4.53 -3.99
C GLN A 186 29.11 6.02 -4.19
N LYS A 187 29.87 6.41 -5.23
CA LYS A 187 30.18 7.81 -5.56
C LYS A 187 28.94 8.58 -5.99
N LEU A 188 28.04 7.96 -6.75
CA LEU A 188 26.79 8.56 -7.21
C LEU A 188 25.77 8.74 -6.08
N CYS A 189 25.72 7.78 -5.14
CA CYS A 189 24.81 7.79 -4.01
C CYS A 189 25.27 8.77 -2.90
N LEU A 190 26.57 9.03 -2.79
CA LEU A 190 27.18 10.01 -1.86
C LEU A 190 27.37 11.41 -2.49
N ASN A 191 26.55 11.73 -3.51
CA ASN A 191 26.46 13.03 -4.18
C ASN A 191 25.00 13.56 -4.12
N THR A 192 24.82 14.84 -3.82
CA THR A 192 23.50 15.45 -3.59
C THR A 192 22.55 15.38 -4.79
N THR A 193 23.06 15.58 -6.01
CA THR A 193 22.26 15.39 -7.23
C THR A 193 21.98 13.91 -7.47
N GLY A 194 23.05 13.11 -7.46
CA GLY A 194 23.02 11.69 -7.82
C GLY A 194 22.13 10.86 -6.91
N ALA A 195 22.16 11.10 -5.60
CA ALA A 195 21.32 10.46 -4.60
C ALA A 195 19.82 10.46 -4.98
N THR A 196 19.30 11.58 -5.50
CA THR A 196 17.88 11.67 -5.90
C THR A 196 17.54 10.74 -7.06
N THR A 197 18.43 10.62 -8.05
CA THR A 197 18.26 9.78 -9.23
C THR A 197 18.54 8.31 -8.94
N ILE A 198 19.53 8.00 -8.09
CA ILE A 198 19.80 6.64 -7.57
C ILE A 198 18.60 6.13 -6.75
N SER A 199 18.03 6.96 -5.88
CA SER A 199 16.81 6.66 -5.12
C SER A 199 15.65 6.31 -6.06
N TYR A 200 15.37 7.16 -7.07
CA TYR A 200 14.31 6.90 -8.05
C TYR A 200 14.53 5.60 -8.85
N ILE A 201 15.75 5.39 -9.37
CA ILE A 201 16.10 4.17 -10.10
C ILE A 201 15.87 2.95 -9.20
N TYR A 202 16.44 2.94 -7.98
CA TYR A 202 16.29 1.86 -7.01
C TYR A 202 14.82 1.51 -6.73
N GLN A 203 13.96 2.51 -6.48
CA GLN A 203 12.52 2.31 -6.24
C GLN A 203 11.77 1.71 -7.44
N THR A 204 12.25 1.91 -8.68
CA THR A 204 11.63 1.35 -9.90
C THR A 204 12.12 -0.06 -10.28
N MET A 205 13.22 -0.52 -9.68
CA MET A 205 13.86 -1.80 -10.03
C MET A 205 13.22 -3.00 -9.33
N PRO A 206 13.32 -4.22 -9.92
CA PRO A 206 12.94 -5.46 -9.25
C PRO A 206 13.95 -5.83 -8.15
N LEU A 207 13.53 -6.61 -7.15
CA LEU A 207 14.34 -7.02 -6.00
C LEU A 207 15.73 -7.57 -6.39
N LYS A 208 15.83 -8.39 -7.44
CA LYS A 208 17.12 -8.91 -7.96
C LYS A 208 18.12 -7.80 -8.28
N MET A 209 17.64 -6.68 -8.84
CA MET A 209 18.49 -5.55 -9.23
C MET A 209 18.70 -4.57 -8.07
N GLN A 210 17.71 -4.40 -7.19
CA GLN A 210 17.89 -3.69 -5.90
C GLN A 210 19.00 -4.33 -5.06
N ASN A 211 19.02 -5.66 -4.96
CA ASN A 211 20.06 -6.40 -4.25
C ASN A 211 21.43 -6.29 -4.95
N LYS A 212 21.49 -6.32 -6.30
CA LYS A 212 22.74 -5.99 -7.04
C LYS A 212 23.26 -4.59 -6.68
N MET A 213 22.39 -3.58 -6.63
CA MET A 213 22.76 -2.21 -6.27
C MET A 213 23.24 -2.10 -4.81
N LEU A 214 22.62 -2.84 -3.87
CA LEU A 214 23.04 -2.86 -2.47
C LEU A 214 24.39 -3.58 -2.26
N ILE A 215 24.59 -4.73 -2.93
CA ILE A 215 25.89 -5.44 -2.94
C ILE A 215 26.98 -4.53 -3.52
N ALA A 216 26.73 -3.89 -4.66
CA ALA A 216 27.70 -2.99 -5.29
C ALA A 216 27.98 -1.70 -4.48
N LEU A 217 27.05 -1.26 -3.62
CA LEU A 217 27.26 -0.13 -2.71
C LEU A 217 28.24 -0.46 -1.59
N VAL A 218 28.09 -1.64 -0.96
CA VAL A 218 29.00 -2.15 0.09
C VAL A 218 30.32 -2.67 -0.50
N GLY A 219 30.30 -3.09 -1.76
CA GLY A 219 31.50 -3.47 -2.51
C GLY A 219 32.07 -4.83 -2.10
N PRO A 220 33.40 -5.04 -2.19
CA PRO A 220 34.01 -6.37 -2.14
C PRO A 220 33.91 -7.09 -0.78
N ALA A 221 33.44 -6.42 0.27
CA ALA A 221 33.12 -7.08 1.54
C ALA A 221 31.94 -8.07 1.41
N VAL A 222 31.04 -7.85 0.43
CA VAL A 222 29.83 -8.65 0.20
C VAL A 222 29.97 -9.48 -1.08
N ASP A 223 30.85 -10.48 -1.03
CA ASP A 223 30.98 -11.49 -2.07
C ASP A 223 29.79 -12.47 -2.02
N ILE A 224 28.72 -12.12 -2.76
CA ILE A 224 27.53 -12.94 -2.98
C ILE A 224 27.26 -13.00 -4.49
N THR A 225 27.36 -14.21 -5.07
CA THR A 225 27.22 -14.44 -6.52
C THR A 225 25.99 -15.29 -6.90
N ASP A 226 25.32 -15.94 -5.94
CA ASP A 226 24.12 -16.74 -6.22
C ASP A 226 22.95 -15.87 -6.73
N THR A 227 22.71 -15.95 -8.03
CA THR A 227 21.69 -15.15 -8.70
C THR A 227 20.24 -15.54 -8.36
N ALA A 228 20.01 -16.69 -7.70
CA ALA A 228 18.72 -17.11 -7.17
C ALA A 228 18.48 -16.56 -5.76
N LEU A 229 19.49 -16.59 -4.88
CA LEU A 229 19.47 -15.92 -3.58
C LEU A 229 19.27 -14.40 -3.74
N ILE A 230 20.06 -13.75 -4.60
CA ILE A 230 19.95 -12.33 -4.94
C ILE A 230 18.55 -11.98 -5.49
N ALA A 231 17.85 -12.92 -6.14
CA ALA A 231 16.52 -12.67 -6.71
C ALA A 231 15.36 -12.79 -5.71
N ARG A 232 15.52 -13.55 -4.62
CA ARG A 232 14.45 -13.89 -3.67
C ARG A 232 14.56 -13.19 -2.31
N GLU A 233 15.77 -12.86 -1.89
CA GLU A 233 16.05 -12.46 -0.51
C GLU A 233 15.78 -10.97 -0.28
N THR A 234 15.00 -10.62 0.75
CA THR A 234 14.66 -9.22 1.05
C THR A 234 15.66 -8.53 1.98
N PHE A 235 16.54 -9.30 2.64
CA PHE A 235 17.60 -8.82 3.53
C PHE A 235 18.91 -9.53 3.14
N ILE A 236 19.43 -9.22 1.95
CA ILE A 236 20.57 -9.93 1.35
C ILE A 236 21.88 -9.79 2.17
N LEU A 237 22.02 -8.74 2.98
CA LEU A 237 23.19 -8.56 3.85
C LEU A 237 23.22 -9.51 5.06
N LYS A 238 22.13 -10.23 5.36
CA LYS A 238 22.11 -11.25 6.43
C LYS A 238 23.11 -12.38 6.19
N GLU A 239 23.48 -12.64 4.94
CA GLU A 239 24.43 -13.71 4.58
C GLU A 239 25.83 -13.46 5.18
N ALA A 240 26.16 -12.21 5.51
CA ALA A 240 27.37 -11.86 6.27
C ALA A 240 27.38 -12.41 7.72
N LEU A 241 26.22 -12.84 8.24
CA LEU A 241 26.04 -13.42 9.58
C LEU A 241 26.23 -14.94 9.59
N TYR A 242 26.00 -15.61 8.45
CA TYR A 242 26.19 -17.06 8.32
C TYR A 242 27.65 -17.46 8.06
N VAL A 243 28.52 -16.51 7.68
CA VAL A 243 29.94 -16.75 7.44
C VAL A 243 30.78 -16.13 8.57
N PRO A 244 31.46 -16.94 9.40
CA PRO A 244 32.33 -16.44 10.47
C PRO A 244 33.33 -15.39 10.00
N GLY A 245 33.55 -14.36 10.82
CA GLY A 245 34.45 -13.24 10.52
C GLY A 245 33.92 -12.21 9.51
N ARG A 246 33.13 -12.60 8.49
CA ARG A 246 32.64 -11.66 7.45
C ARG A 246 31.77 -10.54 8.02
N PHE A 247 30.98 -10.79 9.08
CA PHE A 247 30.15 -9.77 9.74
C PHE A 247 30.93 -8.49 10.04
N ASN A 248 32.07 -8.58 10.74
CA ASN A 248 32.84 -7.40 11.15
C ASN A 248 33.34 -6.58 9.96
N THR A 249 33.75 -7.23 8.87
CA THR A 249 34.22 -6.57 7.64
C THR A 249 33.09 -5.85 6.92
N VAL A 250 31.95 -6.54 6.69
CA VAL A 250 30.77 -5.97 6.04
C VAL A 250 30.21 -4.82 6.88
N PHE A 251 30.03 -5.03 8.17
CA PHE A 251 29.51 -4.04 9.12
C PHE A 251 30.36 -2.77 9.17
N SER A 252 31.70 -2.92 9.20
CA SER A 252 32.62 -1.78 9.18
C SER A 252 32.54 -0.97 7.89
N GLU A 253 32.22 -1.59 6.75
CA GLU A 253 32.05 -0.87 5.48
C GLU A 253 30.66 -0.21 5.38
N CYS A 254 29.60 -0.88 5.85
CA CYS A 254 28.26 -0.28 6.00
C CYS A 254 28.33 1.02 6.83
N ILE A 255 29.02 0.98 7.98
CA ILE A 255 29.26 2.15 8.84
C ILE A 255 29.92 3.30 8.05
N LYS A 256 31.06 3.05 7.39
CA LYS A 256 31.79 4.09 6.62
C LYS A 256 30.93 4.74 5.53
N ILE A 257 30.06 3.98 4.89
CA ILE A 257 29.16 4.48 3.84
C ILE A 257 28.04 5.32 4.45
N LEU A 258 27.46 4.85 5.57
CA LEU A 258 26.37 5.55 6.25
C LEU A 258 26.82 6.86 6.89
N HIS A 259 28.01 6.92 7.51
CA HIS A 259 28.55 8.16 8.09
C HIS A 259 28.72 9.24 7.02
N LYS A 260 29.36 8.91 5.89
CA LYS A 260 29.47 9.79 4.70
C LYS A 260 28.11 10.17 4.08
N GLY A 261 27.06 9.40 4.37
CA GLY A 261 25.68 9.69 4.00
C GLY A 261 25.00 10.67 4.97
N LEU A 262 25.25 10.52 6.27
CA LEU A 262 24.76 11.40 7.34
C LEU A 262 25.44 12.77 7.30
N GLU A 263 26.78 12.82 7.23
CA GLU A 263 27.61 14.03 7.04
C GLU A 263 27.11 14.96 5.92
N LYS A 264 26.45 14.39 4.91
CA LYS A 264 25.97 15.09 3.71
C LYS A 264 24.45 15.22 3.64
N ASN A 265 23.72 14.79 4.68
CA ASN A 265 22.25 14.75 4.73
C ASN A 265 21.60 13.97 3.55
N LEU A 266 22.23 12.87 3.13
CA LEU A 266 21.80 12.02 2.01
C LEU A 266 21.02 10.77 2.43
N ILE A 267 20.75 10.58 3.73
CA ILE A 267 20.06 9.41 4.28
C ILE A 267 18.63 9.19 3.73
N GLY A 268 18.00 10.24 3.17
CA GLY A 268 16.76 10.17 2.39
C GLY A 268 16.89 9.56 0.98
N CYS A 269 18.09 9.14 0.56
CA CYS A 269 18.24 8.24 -0.57
C CYS A 269 17.84 6.83 -0.15
N THR A 270 16.80 6.25 -0.74
CA THR A 270 16.24 4.96 -0.26
C THR A 270 17.22 3.78 -0.34
N LEU A 271 18.29 3.89 -1.13
CA LEU A 271 19.38 2.90 -1.12
C LEU A 271 20.27 3.02 0.14
N LEU A 272 20.53 4.24 0.64
CA LEU A 272 21.19 4.45 1.94
C LEU A 272 20.26 4.14 3.09
N THR A 273 18.97 4.48 3.01
CA THR A 273 17.99 4.10 4.05
C THR A 273 17.80 2.58 4.10
N LYS A 274 17.84 1.88 2.97
CA LYS A 274 17.92 0.40 2.93
C LYS A 274 19.18 -0.12 3.61
N LEU A 275 20.35 0.45 3.31
CA LEU A 275 21.61 0.06 3.95
C LEU A 275 21.55 0.26 5.47
N ALA A 276 20.97 1.37 5.96
CA ALA A 276 20.76 1.62 7.38
C ALA A 276 19.79 0.60 8.01
N ALA A 277 18.65 0.33 7.36
CA ALA A 277 17.66 -0.65 7.81
C ALA A 277 18.26 -2.07 7.92
N ASP A 278 19.01 -2.52 6.91
CA ASP A 278 19.66 -3.82 6.92
C ASP A 278 20.84 -3.87 7.91
N THR A 279 21.58 -2.76 8.12
CA THR A 279 22.63 -2.67 9.14
C THR A 279 22.05 -2.80 10.55
N LEU A 280 20.94 -2.11 10.85
CA LEU A 280 20.22 -2.27 12.12
C LEU A 280 19.73 -3.72 12.31
N ARG A 281 19.23 -4.37 11.25
CA ARG A 281 18.85 -5.79 11.28
C ARG A 281 20.05 -6.73 11.43
N MET A 282 21.27 -6.35 11.05
CA MET A 282 22.49 -7.13 11.31
C MET A 282 22.96 -7.02 12.76
N ILE A 283 22.74 -5.88 13.44
CA ILE A 283 23.05 -5.70 14.86
C ILE A 283 22.05 -6.45 15.73
N PHE A 284 20.75 -6.22 15.49
CA PHE A 284 19.65 -6.57 16.38
C PHE A 284 18.80 -7.76 15.91
N GLY A 285 19.09 -8.38 14.76
CA GLY A 285 18.18 -9.32 14.10
C GLY A 285 17.89 -10.62 14.84
N CYS A 286 16.67 -10.77 15.38
CA CYS A 286 16.12 -12.06 15.77
C CYS A 286 15.56 -12.80 14.54
N PHE A 287 16.22 -13.88 14.09
CA PHE A 287 15.74 -14.71 12.98
C PHE A 287 14.59 -15.64 13.41
N GLY A 288 13.37 -15.10 13.43
CA GLY A 288 12.15 -15.87 13.71
C GLY A 288 11.98 -17.03 12.73
N SER A 289 11.90 -18.25 13.27
CA SER A 289 11.78 -19.46 12.48
C SER A 289 10.41 -19.55 11.79
N THR A 290 10.39 -19.58 10.46
CA THR A 290 9.18 -19.88 9.68
C THR A 290 8.87 -21.39 9.73
N THR A 291 8.37 -21.87 10.86
CA THR A 291 7.88 -23.25 11.02
C THR A 291 6.38 -23.34 10.79
N GLY A 292 5.99 -24.13 9.79
CA GLY A 292 4.65 -24.67 9.65
C GLY A 292 4.53 -25.54 8.39
N PRO A 293 3.55 -26.44 8.31
CA PRO A 293 2.76 -27.00 9.42
C PRO A 293 3.49 -28.20 10.07
N GLN A 294 3.09 -28.59 11.27
CA GLN A 294 3.45 -29.89 11.85
C GLN A 294 2.68 -30.99 11.11
N THR A 295 3.35 -31.77 10.25
CA THR A 295 2.81 -33.04 9.75
C THR A 295 3.08 -34.12 10.80
N ALA A 296 2.10 -34.37 11.66
CA ALA A 296 2.19 -35.44 12.65
C ALA A 296 2.26 -36.81 11.96
N HIS A 297 3.37 -37.52 12.17
CA HIS A 297 3.43 -38.97 11.99
C HIS A 297 3.78 -39.60 13.33
N SER A 298 2.86 -40.43 13.82
CA SER A 298 3.00 -41.22 15.04
C SER A 298 3.81 -42.49 14.78
N SER A 299 4.75 -42.78 15.67
CA SER A 299 5.27 -44.13 15.92
C SER A 299 5.52 -44.28 17.41
N THR A 300 4.85 -45.25 18.03
CA THR A 300 5.19 -45.75 19.36
C THR A 300 6.52 -46.50 19.31
N ASP A 301 7.21 -46.61 20.45
CA ASP A 301 7.39 -47.89 21.16
C ASP A 301 8.03 -47.63 22.53
N ASP A 302 7.88 -48.59 23.44
CA ASP A 302 8.21 -48.49 24.87
C ASP A 302 9.64 -48.96 25.21
N GLY A 303 10.11 -48.69 26.44
CA GLY A 303 11.33 -49.30 26.98
C GLY A 303 11.92 -48.61 28.21
N ASP A 304 11.68 -49.17 29.40
CA ASP A 304 12.32 -48.76 30.66
C ASP A 304 13.80 -49.17 30.74
N HIS A 305 14.64 -48.34 31.38
CA HIS A 305 15.50 -48.80 32.48
C HIS A 305 16.08 -47.65 33.34
N ASP A 306 16.88 -48.00 34.34
CA ASP A 306 17.01 -47.31 35.62
C ASP A 306 18.42 -46.74 35.91
N ASP A 307 18.51 -45.96 37.00
CA ASP A 307 19.64 -45.20 37.57
C ASP A 307 21.09 -45.61 37.23
N THR A 308 21.91 -44.62 36.84
CA THR A 308 23.10 -44.25 37.66
C THR A 308 23.55 -42.80 37.41
N THR A 309 24.21 -42.21 38.41
CA THR A 309 24.56 -40.78 38.45
C THR A 309 25.77 -40.38 37.59
N GLY A 310 25.63 -39.27 36.85
CA GLY A 310 26.73 -38.60 36.16
C GLY A 310 26.37 -37.16 35.80
N ALA A 311 26.99 -36.18 36.47
CA ALA A 311 26.62 -34.77 36.33
C ALA A 311 27.12 -34.15 35.01
N VAL A 312 26.26 -34.12 33.99
CA VAL A 312 26.44 -33.34 32.75
C VAL A 312 25.13 -32.63 32.43
N GLU A 313 25.12 -31.29 32.43
CA GLU A 313 23.93 -30.53 32.03
C GLU A 313 23.61 -30.77 30.54
N PRO A 314 22.36 -31.16 30.19
CA PRO A 314 21.97 -31.29 28.80
C PRO A 314 21.79 -29.90 28.17
N ALA A 315 22.79 -29.47 27.40
CA ALA A 315 22.84 -28.15 26.75
C ALA A 315 21.55 -27.84 25.95
N SER A 316 20.72 -26.95 26.48
CA SER A 316 19.39 -26.63 25.94
C SER A 316 19.47 -25.88 24.61
N LYS A 317 19.46 -26.64 23.50
CA LYS A 317 19.49 -26.12 22.13
C LYS A 317 18.15 -25.47 21.73
N LYS A 318 17.95 -24.19 22.06
CA LYS A 318 17.13 -23.24 21.28
C LYS A 318 17.37 -21.77 21.66
N ALA A 319 17.46 -20.92 20.63
CA ALA A 319 17.24 -19.47 20.65
C ALA A 319 18.29 -18.50 21.24
N SER A 320 19.55 -18.89 21.45
CA SER A 320 20.67 -17.92 21.53
C SER A 320 21.07 -17.42 20.14
N VAL A 321 20.28 -16.52 19.56
CA VAL A 321 20.63 -15.84 18.29
C VAL A 321 21.84 -14.93 18.52
N LEU A 322 22.78 -14.91 17.56
CA LEU A 322 23.97 -14.07 17.57
C LEU A 322 23.62 -12.57 17.54
N ARG A 323 23.39 -12.00 18.73
CA ARG A 323 23.27 -10.54 18.93
C ARG A 323 24.65 -9.92 18.77
N ASN A 324 24.87 -9.19 17.69
CA ASN A 324 26.16 -8.52 17.43
C ASN A 324 26.31 -7.21 18.22
N ILE A 325 25.76 -7.16 19.44
CA ILE A 325 25.74 -5.97 20.28
C ILE A 325 27.08 -5.82 20.98
N ASN A 326 27.89 -4.88 20.49
CA ASN A 326 29.13 -4.43 21.12
C ASN A 326 29.19 -2.89 21.11
N GLU A 327 30.16 -2.33 21.84
CA GLU A 327 30.41 -0.89 21.97
C GLU A 327 30.34 -0.13 20.63
N LYS A 328 31.04 -0.62 19.59
CA LYS A 328 31.05 0.01 18.25
C LYS A 328 29.67 0.00 17.58
N THR A 329 28.88 -1.06 17.80
CA THR A 329 27.51 -1.11 17.27
C THR A 329 26.55 -0.18 18.01
N ILE A 330 26.73 0.00 19.32
CA ILE A 330 25.92 0.92 20.13
C ILE A 330 26.27 2.36 19.78
N GLN A 331 27.57 2.66 19.60
CA GLN A 331 28.06 3.97 19.19
C GLN A 331 27.47 4.39 17.82
N PHE A 332 27.56 3.53 16.80
CA PHE A 332 26.92 3.76 15.50
C PHE A 332 25.39 3.97 15.61
N VAL A 333 24.72 3.23 16.51
CA VAL A 333 23.28 3.37 16.74
C VAL A 333 22.94 4.71 17.40
N SER A 334 23.78 5.24 18.28
CA SER A 334 23.64 6.62 18.79
C SER A 334 23.84 7.62 17.67
N GLU A 335 24.98 7.58 16.97
CA GLU A 335 25.32 8.55 15.91
C GLU A 335 24.25 8.60 14.79
N LEU A 336 23.71 7.44 14.38
CA LEU A 336 22.58 7.35 13.45
C LEU A 336 21.28 7.93 14.04
N THR A 337 21.04 7.78 15.35
CA THR A 337 19.84 8.29 16.03
C THR A 337 19.92 9.80 16.22
N ASP A 338 21.06 10.31 16.65
CA ASP A 338 21.30 11.73 16.92
C ASP A 338 21.21 12.53 15.62
N ALA A 339 21.93 12.11 14.56
CA ALA A 339 21.87 12.73 13.22
C ALA A 339 20.50 12.58 12.51
N LEU A 340 19.60 11.71 13.00
CA LEU A 340 18.22 11.60 12.52
C LEU A 340 17.21 12.35 13.39
N LEU A 341 17.57 12.66 14.64
CA LEU A 341 16.82 13.50 15.56
C LEU A 341 17.07 14.99 15.33
N GLU A 342 18.24 15.38 14.83
CA GLU A 342 18.51 16.72 14.33
C GLU A 342 17.37 17.20 13.41
N GLU A 343 16.82 18.37 13.72
CA GLU A 343 15.65 19.00 13.09
C GLU A 343 14.35 18.14 13.03
N ASN A 344 14.34 16.92 13.58
CA ASN A 344 13.40 15.82 13.28
C ASN A 344 13.51 15.28 11.84
N ALA A 345 14.72 15.17 11.29
CA ALA A 345 15.00 14.67 9.94
C ALA A 345 14.33 13.31 9.64
N PHE A 346 14.22 12.42 10.63
CA PHE A 346 13.54 11.12 10.51
C PHE A 346 12.05 11.20 10.09
N LEU A 347 11.38 12.34 10.28
CA LEU A 347 10.01 12.56 9.80
C LEU A 347 9.94 12.73 8.27
N SER A 348 11.07 13.02 7.60
CA SER A 348 11.19 13.04 6.14
C SER A 348 11.45 11.68 5.50
N LEU A 349 11.58 10.62 6.32
CA LEU A 349 11.92 9.25 5.91
C LEU A 349 10.70 8.31 5.95
N LEU A 350 9.52 8.78 5.58
CA LEU A 350 8.24 8.05 5.69
C LEU A 350 7.63 7.66 4.33
N ASP A 351 8.44 7.50 3.27
CA ASP A 351 7.98 7.07 1.94
C ASP A 351 8.10 5.56 1.65
N THR A 352 8.94 4.82 2.40
CA THR A 352 9.16 3.38 2.18
C THR A 352 9.10 2.55 3.47
N ALA A 353 8.91 1.24 3.35
CA ALA A 353 8.89 0.33 4.49
C ALA A 353 10.23 0.27 5.26
N ASP A 354 11.37 0.35 4.56
CA ASP A 354 12.69 0.38 5.18
C ASP A 354 12.99 1.73 5.85
N SER A 355 12.53 2.84 5.28
CA SER A 355 12.69 4.17 5.87
C SER A 355 11.78 4.34 7.10
N VAL A 356 10.52 3.91 7.05
CA VAL A 356 9.60 3.81 8.20
C VAL A 356 10.16 2.91 9.30
N PHE A 357 10.84 1.82 8.94
CA PHE A 357 11.53 0.94 9.90
C PHE A 357 12.66 1.69 10.64
N VAL A 358 13.54 2.40 9.92
CA VAL A 358 14.60 3.23 10.53
C VAL A 358 13.99 4.31 11.45
N SER A 359 13.00 5.08 10.96
CA SER A 359 12.30 6.10 11.74
C SER A 359 11.61 5.53 13.00
N SER A 360 11.06 4.32 12.91
CA SER A 360 10.45 3.63 14.05
C SER A 360 11.49 3.12 15.06
N PHE A 361 12.70 2.77 14.60
CA PHE A 361 13.82 2.39 15.47
C PHE A 361 14.40 3.60 16.21
N VAL A 362 14.62 4.72 15.51
CA VAL A 362 15.00 6.02 16.11
C VAL A 362 13.99 6.41 17.19
N LEU A 363 12.68 6.28 16.93
CA LEU A 363 11.64 6.64 17.88
C LEU A 363 11.59 5.75 19.15
N GLN A 364 12.03 4.49 19.05
CA GLN A 364 12.23 3.59 20.20
C GLN A 364 13.39 4.07 21.10
N LEU A 365 14.42 4.69 20.53
CA LEU A 365 15.59 5.19 21.25
C LEU A 365 15.39 6.60 21.84
N CYS A 366 14.48 7.41 21.27
CA CYS A 366 14.15 8.75 21.75
C CYS A 366 13.90 8.83 23.27
N THR A 367 14.53 9.80 23.93
CA THR A 367 14.18 10.16 25.32
C THR A 367 12.77 10.76 25.40
N PRO A 368 12.12 10.80 26.59
CA PRO A 368 10.82 11.45 26.76
C PRO A 368 10.79 12.92 26.32
N LYS A 369 11.92 13.65 26.42
CA LYS A 369 12.05 15.01 25.89
C LYS A 369 11.88 15.02 24.37
N HIS A 370 12.68 14.22 23.65
CA HIS A 370 12.59 14.12 22.20
C HIS A 370 11.19 13.66 21.74
N ARG A 371 10.57 12.68 22.43
CA ARG A 371 9.18 12.28 22.11
C ARG A 371 8.18 13.43 22.25
N LYS A 372 8.32 14.31 23.25
CA LYS A 372 7.47 15.50 23.42
C LYS A 372 7.64 16.48 22.26
N ASP A 373 8.85 16.65 21.74
CA ASP A 373 9.12 17.53 20.59
C ASP A 373 8.62 16.92 19.26
N VAL A 374 8.74 15.60 19.08
CA VAL A 374 8.11 14.86 17.98
C VAL A 374 6.59 14.99 18.01
N ILE A 375 5.96 14.93 19.19
CA ILE A 375 4.51 15.14 19.34
C ILE A 375 4.11 16.56 18.88
N LYS A 376 4.89 17.60 19.20
CA LYS A 376 4.66 18.97 18.69
C LYS A 376 4.76 19.02 17.16
N ALA A 377 5.74 18.36 16.57
CA ALA A 377 5.95 18.36 15.11
C ALA A 377 4.85 17.59 14.35
N VAL A 378 4.33 16.49 14.92
CA VAL A 378 3.27 15.68 14.32
C VAL A 378 1.87 16.30 14.51
N ARG A 379 1.59 16.98 15.64
CA ARG A 379 0.25 17.50 15.97
C ARG A 379 -0.44 18.28 14.84
N PRO A 380 0.19 19.27 14.15
CA PRO A 380 -0.47 20.02 13.09
C PRO A 380 -0.86 19.20 11.85
N HIS A 381 -0.31 17.98 11.72
CA HIS A 381 -0.51 17.09 10.57
C HIS A 381 -1.07 15.72 10.99
N VAL A 382 -1.59 15.58 12.22
CA VAL A 382 -1.92 14.26 12.80
C VAL A 382 -2.99 13.50 12.00
N VAL A 383 -3.94 14.22 11.41
CA VAL A 383 -5.00 13.66 10.53
C VAL A 383 -4.39 13.07 9.26
N GLN A 384 -3.40 13.76 8.69
CA GLN A 384 -2.67 13.34 7.50
C GLN A 384 -1.75 12.14 7.81
N PHE A 385 -1.09 12.12 8.98
CA PHE A 385 -0.32 10.96 9.45
C PHE A 385 -1.20 9.72 9.66
N ALA A 386 -2.36 9.87 10.29
CA ALA A 386 -3.32 8.77 10.46
C ALA A 386 -3.89 8.27 9.13
N SER A 387 -3.96 9.12 8.10
CA SER A 387 -4.56 8.80 6.80
C SER A 387 -3.57 8.30 5.74
N ASP A 388 -2.26 8.51 5.93
CA ASP A 388 -1.22 8.11 4.96
C ASP A 388 -0.82 6.62 5.10
N PRO A 389 -0.62 5.86 4.00
CA PRO A 389 -0.27 4.43 4.05
C PRO A 389 1.05 4.03 4.72
N MET A 390 1.94 4.97 5.05
CA MET A 390 3.26 4.73 5.65
C MET A 390 3.43 5.47 6.98
N ALA A 391 3.11 6.76 7.03
CA ALA A 391 3.31 7.59 8.21
C ALA A 391 2.47 7.15 9.42
N PHE A 392 1.33 6.46 9.19
CA PHE A 392 0.50 5.93 10.28
C PHE A 392 1.24 4.91 11.16
N ILE A 393 2.25 4.22 10.63
CA ILE A 393 3.06 3.23 11.38
C ILE A 393 3.95 3.93 12.40
N LEU A 394 4.53 5.09 12.04
CA LEU A 394 5.28 5.91 12.98
C LEU A 394 4.35 6.47 14.08
N LEU A 395 3.12 6.83 13.73
CA LEU A 395 2.11 7.27 14.71
C LEU A 395 1.72 6.13 15.67
N CYS A 396 1.51 4.90 15.18
CA CYS A 396 1.35 3.72 16.02
C CYS A 396 2.58 3.47 16.92
N LYS A 397 3.79 3.64 16.37
CA LYS A 397 5.03 3.53 17.15
C LYS A 397 5.12 4.58 18.25
N LEU A 398 4.78 5.84 17.96
CA LEU A 398 4.76 6.95 18.92
C LEU A 398 3.85 6.66 20.11
N PHE A 399 2.64 6.17 19.86
CA PHE A 399 1.72 5.72 20.91
C PHE A 399 2.27 4.52 21.69
N ALA A 400 2.95 3.58 21.02
CA ALA A 400 3.53 2.40 21.67
C ALA A 400 4.68 2.74 22.66
N VAL A 401 5.48 3.77 22.38
CA VAL A 401 6.73 4.08 23.11
C VAL A 401 6.64 5.27 24.08
N THR A 402 5.53 6.01 24.11
CA THR A 402 5.43 7.20 24.96
C THR A 402 4.80 6.88 26.32
N ASP A 403 5.48 7.26 27.41
CA ASP A 403 5.02 7.05 28.79
C ASP A 403 3.90 8.00 29.22
N ASP A 404 3.99 9.27 28.78
CA ASP A 404 3.01 10.33 29.03
C ASP A 404 1.85 10.23 28.02
N THR A 405 1.07 9.17 28.16
CA THR A 405 -0.15 8.90 27.38
C THR A 405 -1.20 9.99 27.54
N VAL A 406 -1.30 10.64 28.70
CA VAL A 406 -2.31 11.69 28.96
C VAL A 406 -2.03 12.93 28.13
N ALA A 407 -0.80 13.48 28.17
CA ALA A 407 -0.44 14.61 27.31
C ALA A 407 -0.42 14.21 25.82
N THR A 408 -0.03 12.97 25.51
CA THR A 408 -0.03 12.48 24.12
C THR A 408 -1.44 12.37 23.54
N ALA A 409 -2.40 11.85 24.31
CA ALA A 409 -3.80 11.75 23.90
C ALA A 409 -4.45 13.15 23.81
N SER A 410 -4.24 14.01 24.81
CA SER A 410 -4.72 15.40 24.76
C SER A 410 -4.14 16.18 23.57
N SER A 411 -2.90 15.88 23.15
CA SER A 411 -2.23 16.53 22.01
C SER A 411 -2.65 15.97 20.64
N LEU A 412 -2.89 14.65 20.52
CA LEU A 412 -3.05 13.96 19.23
C LEU A 412 -4.43 13.30 19.01
N ILE A 413 -5.17 12.98 20.07
CA ILE A 413 -6.45 12.25 20.02
C ILE A 413 -7.62 13.19 20.33
N SER A 414 -7.70 13.69 21.56
CA SER A 414 -8.85 14.41 22.11
C SER A 414 -8.76 15.93 21.99
N GLY A 415 -7.60 16.47 21.62
CA GLY A 415 -7.40 17.89 21.34
C GLY A 415 -8.01 18.38 20.02
N GLU A 416 -8.13 19.70 19.89
CA GLU A 416 -8.59 20.37 18.67
C GLU A 416 -7.71 20.00 17.46
N GLY A 417 -8.36 19.64 16.33
CA GLY A 417 -7.71 19.10 15.13
C GLY A 417 -7.18 17.66 15.28
N GLY A 418 -7.38 17.02 16.43
CA GLY A 418 -6.92 15.67 16.74
C GLY A 418 -7.65 14.56 15.98
N ILE A 419 -7.20 13.32 16.21
CA ILE A 419 -7.76 12.11 15.60
C ILE A 419 -9.25 11.95 15.92
N GLY A 420 -9.66 12.20 17.18
CA GLY A 420 -11.03 12.03 17.66
C GLY A 420 -12.03 12.89 16.90
N ALA A 421 -11.80 14.19 16.85
CA ALA A 421 -12.61 15.14 16.07
C ALA A 421 -12.63 14.82 14.56
N SER A 422 -11.58 14.16 14.05
CA SER A 422 -11.37 13.88 12.63
C SER A 422 -11.78 12.47 12.18
N LEU A 423 -12.35 11.64 13.07
CA LEU A 423 -12.66 10.23 12.77
C LEU A 423 -13.55 10.03 11.54
N ASN A 424 -14.54 10.92 11.32
CA ASN A 424 -15.42 10.90 10.14
C ASN A 424 -14.67 11.02 8.78
N THR A 425 -13.44 11.53 8.80
CA THR A 425 -12.53 11.61 7.64
C THR A 425 -11.53 10.46 7.67
N ILE A 426 -10.85 10.27 8.81
CA ILE A 426 -9.78 9.28 9.01
C ILE A 426 -10.26 7.86 8.70
N LEU A 427 -11.42 7.45 9.22
CA LEU A 427 -11.98 6.11 9.07
C LEU A 427 -12.47 5.76 7.65
N ARG A 428 -12.48 6.73 6.72
CA ARG A 428 -12.70 6.45 5.28
C ARG A 428 -11.43 5.90 4.61
N THR A 429 -10.27 6.00 5.27
CA THR A 429 -8.98 5.53 4.75
C THR A 429 -8.54 4.21 5.41
N ARG A 430 -7.84 3.35 4.65
CA ARG A 430 -7.31 2.09 5.20
C ARG A 430 -6.22 2.29 6.26
N ALA A 431 -5.47 3.39 6.18
CA ALA A 431 -4.50 3.76 7.22
C ALA A 431 -5.24 4.21 8.49
N GLY A 432 -6.25 5.06 8.35
CA GLY A 432 -7.01 5.57 9.49
C GLY A 432 -7.77 4.49 10.25
N ILE A 433 -8.36 3.52 9.54
CA ILE A 433 -8.94 2.32 10.18
C ILE A 433 -7.88 1.55 10.99
N ARG A 434 -6.63 1.43 10.49
CA ARG A 434 -5.53 0.79 11.22
C ARG A 434 -5.04 1.63 12.41
N THR A 435 -4.98 2.95 12.29
CA THR A 435 -4.63 3.85 13.41
C THR A 435 -5.69 3.76 14.52
N THR A 436 -6.98 3.82 14.19
CA THR A 436 -8.04 3.69 15.18
C THR A 436 -8.06 2.29 15.81
N TYR A 437 -7.89 1.23 15.01
CA TYR A 437 -7.79 -0.15 15.52
C TYR A 437 -6.53 -0.37 16.39
N PHE A 438 -5.43 0.35 16.13
CA PHE A 438 -4.27 0.40 17.04
C PHE A 438 -4.59 1.11 18.35
N LEU A 439 -5.30 2.23 18.31
CA LEU A 439 -5.75 2.94 19.52
C LEU A 439 -6.78 2.13 20.33
N LEU A 440 -7.48 1.19 19.70
CA LEU A 440 -8.31 0.20 20.41
C LEU A 440 -7.45 -0.90 21.04
N PHE A 441 -6.71 -1.71 20.27
CA PHE A 441 -6.16 -2.99 20.74
C PHE A 441 -4.62 -3.04 20.86
N GLY A 442 -3.89 -2.12 20.21
CA GLY A 442 -2.43 -2.11 20.22
C GLY A 442 -1.80 -3.37 19.61
N LEU A 443 -0.48 -3.52 19.73
CA LEU A 443 0.19 -4.70 19.19
C LEU A 443 0.15 -5.91 20.15
N LYS A 444 0.29 -5.68 21.47
CA LYS A 444 0.34 -6.74 22.48
C LYS A 444 -0.93 -7.59 22.51
N GLU A 445 -2.11 -6.98 22.50
CA GLU A 445 -3.38 -7.73 22.60
C GLU A 445 -3.73 -8.44 21.28
N LEU A 446 -3.32 -7.87 20.14
CA LEU A 446 -3.47 -8.53 18.84
C LEU A 446 -2.59 -9.79 18.73
N ASP A 447 -1.34 -9.73 19.18
CA ASP A 447 -0.47 -10.91 19.22
C ASP A 447 -0.97 -11.93 20.26
N ALA A 448 -1.41 -11.48 21.45
CA ALA A 448 -1.96 -12.37 22.50
C ALA A 448 -3.27 -13.07 22.11
N SER A 449 -4.13 -12.42 21.33
CA SER A 449 -5.39 -13.01 20.83
C SER A 449 -5.19 -13.96 19.64
N GLY A 450 -3.95 -14.20 19.20
CA GLY A 450 -3.63 -14.97 17.99
C GLY A 450 -4.00 -14.25 16.68
N LYS A 451 -4.47 -13.00 16.76
CA LYS A 451 -4.93 -12.18 15.64
C LYS A 451 -3.87 -11.27 15.03
N GLY A 452 -2.60 -11.35 15.46
CA GLY A 452 -1.49 -10.46 15.08
C GLY A 452 -1.18 -10.27 13.58
N THR A 453 -1.89 -10.97 12.70
CA THR A 453 -1.88 -10.84 11.23
C THR A 453 -3.29 -10.74 10.62
N THR A 454 -4.21 -9.99 11.26
CA THR A 454 -5.54 -9.70 10.68
C THR A 454 -5.45 -9.03 9.30
N PRO A 455 -6.50 -9.14 8.44
CA PRO A 455 -6.66 -8.28 7.27
C PRO A 455 -6.53 -6.77 7.56
N ILE A 456 -6.81 -6.34 8.80
CA ILE A 456 -6.52 -4.99 9.28
C ILE A 456 -5.00 -4.79 9.39
N PHE A 457 -4.31 -5.51 10.28
CA PHE A 457 -2.85 -5.45 10.43
C PHE A 457 -2.14 -6.47 9.53
N ALA A 458 -2.01 -6.10 8.26
CA ALA A 458 -1.23 -6.85 7.28
C ALA A 458 0.21 -7.12 7.79
N LYS A 459 0.66 -8.38 7.67
CA LYS A 459 1.85 -8.94 8.34
C LYS A 459 3.06 -8.01 8.44
N TRP A 460 3.41 -7.30 7.37
CA TRP A 460 4.61 -6.44 7.31
C TRP A 460 4.55 -5.24 8.27
N ILE A 461 3.35 -4.76 8.64
CA ILE A 461 3.17 -3.66 9.58
C ILE A 461 3.48 -4.13 11.00
N SER A 462 2.84 -5.23 11.43
CA SER A 462 3.11 -5.89 12.71
C SER A 462 4.59 -6.29 12.82
N GLU A 463 5.20 -6.67 11.70
CA GLU A 463 6.62 -7.02 11.63
C GLU A 463 7.54 -5.80 11.86
N ILE A 464 7.28 -4.65 11.25
CA ILE A 464 8.05 -3.41 11.55
C ILE A 464 7.92 -3.02 13.02
N LEU A 465 6.70 -3.10 13.58
CA LEU A 465 6.49 -2.71 14.98
C LEU A 465 7.20 -3.66 15.96
N ARG A 466 7.24 -4.98 15.68
CA ARG A 466 8.02 -5.97 16.45
C ARG A 466 9.53 -5.81 16.26
N GLN A 467 10.01 -5.74 15.01
CA GLN A 467 11.44 -5.59 14.69
C GLN A 467 12.03 -4.23 15.10
N THR A 468 11.24 -3.33 15.69
CA THR A 468 11.70 -2.06 16.27
C THR A 468 11.40 -1.92 17.77
N ASP A 469 10.75 -2.88 18.43
CA ASP A 469 10.57 -2.84 19.89
C ASP A 469 11.72 -3.56 20.59
N LEU A 470 12.60 -2.78 21.24
CA LEU A 470 13.74 -3.33 21.98
C LEU A 470 13.32 -4.37 23.03
N LYS A 471 12.13 -4.28 23.66
CA LYS A 471 11.70 -5.29 24.64
C LYS A 471 11.30 -6.63 24.01
N VAL A 472 11.02 -6.67 22.71
CA VAL A 472 10.74 -7.89 21.94
C VAL A 472 12.04 -8.51 21.42
N ILE A 473 12.98 -7.67 21.00
CA ILE A 473 14.24 -8.08 20.35
C ILE A 473 15.33 -8.45 21.39
N PHE A 474 15.42 -7.63 22.42
CA PHE A 474 16.38 -7.70 23.51
C PHE A 474 15.61 -7.55 24.85
N PRO A 475 14.98 -8.63 25.37
CA PRO A 475 14.19 -8.56 26.59
C PRO A 475 14.98 -8.09 27.83
N GLU A 476 16.31 -8.20 27.79
CA GLU A 476 17.26 -7.70 28.79
C GLU A 476 17.54 -6.18 28.66
N ALA A 477 16.88 -5.47 27.74
CA ALA A 477 17.04 -4.02 27.55
C ALA A 477 16.76 -3.24 28.85
N SER A 478 17.82 -2.74 29.48
CA SER A 478 17.72 -1.89 30.67
C SER A 478 17.59 -0.40 30.30
N LEU A 479 17.18 0.41 31.27
CA LEU A 479 17.19 1.88 31.15
C LEU A 479 18.60 2.46 31.12
N ASP A 480 19.57 1.75 31.68
CA ASP A 480 20.97 2.19 31.78
C ASP A 480 21.66 2.09 30.42
N GLN A 481 21.35 1.04 29.65
CA GLN A 481 21.81 0.89 28.26
C GLN A 481 20.95 1.69 27.26
N PHE A 482 19.65 1.87 27.54
CA PHE A 482 18.72 2.59 26.67
C PHE A 482 17.88 3.60 27.47
N PRO A 483 18.38 4.82 27.72
CA PRO A 483 17.68 5.84 28.54
C PRO A 483 16.31 6.28 28.00
N GLY A 484 16.06 6.10 26.70
CA GLY A 484 14.76 6.32 26.07
C GLY A 484 13.77 5.16 26.18
N LEU A 485 14.11 4.05 26.83
CA LEU A 485 13.23 2.88 26.89
C LEU A 485 11.95 3.18 27.68
N CYS A 486 10.80 2.88 27.07
CA CYS A 486 9.50 3.15 27.67
C CYS A 486 9.28 2.33 28.96
N LYS A 487 8.87 3.01 30.04
CA LYS A 487 8.77 2.48 31.40
C LYS A 487 7.39 1.87 31.68
N LYS A 488 6.31 2.53 31.26
CA LYS A 488 4.91 2.11 31.43
C LYS A 488 4.60 0.86 30.59
N ASP A 489 3.87 -0.11 31.14
CA ASP A 489 3.51 -1.32 30.39
C ASP A 489 2.54 -1.03 29.23
N GLY A 490 2.64 -1.86 28.19
CA GLY A 490 1.79 -1.83 27.00
C GLY A 490 0.29 -1.93 27.30
N THR A 491 -0.14 -2.79 28.23
CA THR A 491 -1.57 -2.97 28.54
C THR A 491 -2.18 -1.74 29.22
N THR A 492 -1.46 -1.15 30.19
CA THR A 492 -1.88 0.12 30.84
C THR A 492 -1.97 1.25 29.83
N LYS A 493 -0.95 1.44 28.98
CA LYS A 493 -1.00 2.44 27.89
C LYS A 493 -2.17 2.19 26.94
N GLN A 494 -2.44 0.94 26.61
CA GLN A 494 -3.50 0.59 25.67
C GLN A 494 -4.89 0.90 26.23
N ALA A 495 -5.13 0.62 27.51
CA ALA A 495 -6.37 0.99 28.19
C ALA A 495 -6.56 2.52 28.27
N GLU A 496 -5.49 3.28 28.55
CA GLU A 496 -5.53 4.75 28.57
C GLU A 496 -5.85 5.32 27.17
N LEU A 497 -5.17 4.86 26.12
CA LEU A 497 -5.40 5.29 24.74
C LEU A 497 -6.79 4.88 24.21
N ARG A 498 -7.27 3.69 24.59
CA ARG A 498 -8.61 3.20 24.28
C ARG A 498 -9.68 4.09 24.91
N ALA A 499 -9.53 4.43 26.19
CA ALA A 499 -10.48 5.28 26.90
C ALA A 499 -10.61 6.68 26.29
N GLU A 500 -9.53 7.24 25.75
CA GLU A 500 -9.51 8.54 25.07
C GLU A 500 -10.15 8.51 23.67
N ILE A 501 -9.93 7.44 22.88
CA ILE A 501 -10.51 7.36 21.52
C ILE A 501 -11.98 6.89 21.51
N MET A 502 -12.39 6.07 22.47
CA MET A 502 -13.69 5.39 22.47
C MET A 502 -14.91 6.34 22.40
N PRO A 503 -14.98 7.48 23.14
CA PRO A 503 -16.13 8.38 23.08
C PRO A 503 -16.39 8.91 21.66
N PHE A 504 -15.33 9.37 20.99
CA PHE A 504 -15.36 9.87 19.61
C PHE A 504 -15.69 8.77 18.61
N LEU A 505 -15.18 7.55 18.81
CA LEU A 505 -15.45 6.43 17.91
C LEU A 505 -16.91 6.00 17.96
N LEU A 506 -17.48 5.90 19.15
CA LEU A 506 -18.89 5.53 19.33
C LEU A 506 -19.84 6.63 18.82
N ASP A 507 -19.42 7.90 18.85
CA ASP A 507 -20.15 9.01 18.21
C ASP A 507 -20.06 8.95 16.67
N ALA A 508 -18.86 8.83 16.12
CA ALA A 508 -18.64 8.72 14.68
C ALA A 508 -19.36 7.52 14.05
N LEU A 509 -19.52 6.42 14.79
CA LEU A 509 -20.27 5.24 14.34
C LEU A 509 -21.80 5.38 14.40
N THR A 510 -22.34 6.54 14.79
CA THR A 510 -23.73 6.91 14.50
C THR A 510 -23.93 7.44 13.07
N ASN A 511 -22.85 7.89 12.41
CA ASN A 511 -22.90 8.51 11.09
C ASN A 511 -23.10 7.47 9.98
N GLU A 512 -24.30 7.44 9.39
CA GLU A 512 -24.67 6.49 8.33
C GLU A 512 -23.79 6.60 7.08
N ASP A 513 -23.35 7.79 6.68
CA ASP A 513 -22.47 7.97 5.52
C ASP A 513 -21.03 7.53 5.79
N LEU A 514 -20.61 7.48 7.06
CA LEU A 514 -19.37 6.81 7.45
C LEU A 514 -19.55 5.29 7.47
N LEU A 515 -20.65 4.79 8.02
CA LEU A 515 -20.95 3.35 8.06
C LEU A 515 -21.11 2.75 6.66
N ILE A 516 -21.73 3.46 5.71
CA ILE A 516 -21.76 3.10 4.29
C ILE A 516 -20.35 2.98 3.72
N SER A 517 -19.43 3.86 4.13
CA SER A 517 -18.03 3.83 3.74
C SER A 517 -17.26 2.66 4.39
N LEU A 518 -17.52 2.35 5.67
CA LEU A 518 -16.89 1.24 6.40
C LEU A 518 -17.38 -0.14 5.98
N LEU A 519 -18.69 -0.31 5.73
CA LEU A 519 -19.26 -1.52 5.15
C LEU A 519 -18.89 -1.64 3.66
N GLY A 520 -18.73 -0.51 2.96
CA GLY A 520 -18.28 -0.46 1.57
C GLY A 520 -16.79 -0.73 1.37
N SER A 521 -15.92 -0.41 2.34
CA SER A 521 -14.44 -0.43 2.16
C SER A 521 -13.79 -1.82 2.13
N CYS A 522 -14.60 -2.87 2.06
CA CYS A 522 -14.20 -4.28 2.13
C CYS A 522 -13.59 -4.63 3.51
N GLU A 523 -12.81 -5.71 3.57
CA GLU A 523 -12.69 -6.52 4.78
C GLU A 523 -12.30 -5.75 6.04
N VAL A 524 -11.34 -4.85 5.93
CA VAL A 524 -10.77 -4.02 7.01
C VAL A 524 -11.87 -3.28 7.81
N GLY A 525 -12.77 -2.57 7.14
CA GLY A 525 -13.82 -1.78 7.79
C GLY A 525 -14.88 -2.66 8.45
N SER A 526 -15.34 -3.69 7.73
CA SER A 526 -16.29 -4.69 8.27
C SER A 526 -15.73 -5.44 9.49
N GLN A 527 -14.41 -5.70 9.52
CA GLN A 527 -13.75 -6.38 10.61
C GLN A 527 -13.56 -5.47 11.83
N MET A 528 -13.20 -4.20 11.63
CA MET A 528 -13.13 -3.22 12.74
C MET A 528 -14.50 -3.11 13.45
N ILE A 529 -15.59 -3.07 12.69
CA ILE A 529 -16.96 -3.08 13.24
C ILE A 529 -17.21 -4.37 14.04
N CYS A 530 -16.90 -5.55 13.50
CA CYS A 530 -17.10 -6.82 14.22
C CYS A 530 -16.32 -6.91 15.53
N GLU A 531 -15.05 -6.47 15.53
CA GLU A 531 -14.18 -6.56 16.71
C GLU A 531 -14.50 -5.49 17.76
N LEU A 532 -15.02 -4.32 17.35
CA LEU A 532 -15.59 -3.35 18.29
C LEU A 532 -16.90 -3.83 18.89
N ILE A 533 -17.82 -4.40 18.10
CA ILE A 533 -19.08 -4.97 18.63
C ILE A 533 -18.78 -6.10 19.62
N ALA A 534 -17.80 -6.98 19.31
CA ALA A 534 -17.34 -8.00 20.25
C ALA A 534 -16.81 -7.38 21.55
N TYR A 535 -15.96 -6.34 21.46
CA TYR A 535 -15.41 -5.64 22.64
C TYR A 535 -16.51 -5.03 23.52
N LEU A 536 -17.48 -4.33 22.91
CA LEU A 536 -18.60 -3.69 23.62
C LEU A 536 -19.56 -4.72 24.24
N SER A 537 -19.66 -5.91 23.64
CA SER A 537 -20.47 -7.02 24.16
C SER A 537 -19.80 -7.75 25.34
N THR A 538 -18.47 -7.71 25.46
CA THR A 538 -17.74 -8.32 26.58
C THR A 538 -17.44 -7.37 27.73
N ASN A 539 -17.30 -6.07 27.48
CA ASN A 539 -16.81 -5.07 28.45
C ASN A 539 -17.88 -4.01 28.77
N THR A 540 -19.04 -4.45 29.25
CA THR A 540 -20.19 -3.57 29.58
C THR A 540 -19.86 -2.48 30.59
N ASP A 541 -18.90 -2.73 31.50
CA ASP A 541 -18.58 -1.84 32.62
C ASP A 541 -17.68 -0.65 32.22
N GLU A 542 -16.90 -0.75 31.14
CA GLU A 542 -15.99 0.35 30.74
C GLU A 542 -16.70 1.53 30.07
N VAL A 543 -17.90 1.32 29.54
CA VAL A 543 -18.70 2.38 28.89
C VAL A 543 -19.32 3.34 29.94
N ALA A 544 -19.27 2.99 31.23
CA ALA A 544 -19.93 3.73 32.31
C ALA A 544 -18.96 4.19 33.42
N LYS A 545 -18.31 5.35 33.22
CA LYS A 545 -17.69 6.13 34.31
C LYS A 545 -18.48 7.42 34.61
N PRO A 546 -19.56 7.36 35.42
CA PRO A 546 -20.16 8.55 36.01
C PRO A 546 -19.36 9.06 37.22
N SER A 547 -19.60 10.31 37.61
CA SER A 547 -19.06 10.92 38.83
C SER A 547 -19.59 10.29 40.12
N LYS A 548 -18.81 10.40 41.21
CA LYS A 548 -19.09 9.82 42.55
C LYS A 548 -20.52 10.06 43.06
N ALA A 549 -21.21 8.98 43.45
CA ALA A 549 -22.32 8.98 44.40
C ALA A 549 -22.30 7.68 45.26
N LYS A 550 -22.97 7.67 46.42
CA LYS A 550 -23.04 6.52 47.36
C LYS A 550 -24.43 5.87 47.32
N GLY A 551 -24.54 4.54 47.40
CA GLY A 551 -25.82 3.91 47.79
C GLY A 551 -26.06 2.41 47.56
N SER A 552 -26.11 1.64 48.65
CA SER A 552 -27.08 0.55 48.95
C SER A 552 -27.37 -0.63 47.98
N LYS A 553 -26.84 -1.81 48.36
CA LYS A 553 -27.47 -3.16 48.43
C LYS A 553 -28.38 -3.73 47.30
N LYS A 554 -27.88 -4.83 46.71
CA LYS A 554 -28.54 -6.12 46.41
C LYS A 554 -29.97 -6.13 45.81
N GLY A 555 -30.02 -6.43 44.51
CA GLY A 555 -31.04 -7.29 43.87
C GLY A 555 -30.34 -8.26 42.90
N LYS A 556 -30.94 -9.42 42.58
CA LYS A 556 -30.35 -10.39 41.63
C LYS A 556 -31.42 -10.82 40.60
N PRO A 557 -31.45 -10.20 39.41
CA PRO A 557 -32.32 -10.64 38.31
C PRO A 557 -31.68 -11.77 37.48
N SER A 558 -32.52 -12.44 36.69
CA SER A 558 -32.12 -13.38 35.63
C SER A 558 -31.43 -12.65 34.48
N ALA A 559 -30.50 -13.33 33.80
CA ALA A 559 -29.68 -12.74 32.74
C ALA A 559 -30.39 -12.69 31.38
N GLU A 560 -31.36 -11.77 31.23
CA GLU A 560 -31.55 -11.14 29.92
C GLU A 560 -30.37 -10.17 29.68
N ILE A 561 -29.69 -10.30 28.54
CA ILE A 561 -28.59 -9.41 28.18
C ILE A 561 -29.19 -8.11 27.66
N VAL A 562 -29.42 -7.17 28.57
CA VAL A 562 -29.75 -5.79 28.22
C VAL A 562 -28.56 -5.19 27.48
N LEU A 563 -28.70 -5.06 26.17
CA LEU A 563 -27.81 -4.25 25.32
C LEU A 563 -27.73 -2.84 25.92
N SER A 564 -26.51 -2.28 26.02
CA SER A 564 -26.41 -0.85 26.33
C SER A 564 -27.04 -0.04 25.20
N ASP A 565 -27.81 1.00 25.53
CA ASP A 565 -28.56 1.82 24.55
C ASP A 565 -27.65 2.34 23.42
N LYS A 566 -26.37 2.58 23.75
CA LYS A 566 -25.35 3.03 22.80
C LYS A 566 -24.84 1.93 21.86
N LEU A 567 -24.81 0.66 22.28
CA LEU A 567 -24.53 -0.46 21.38
C LEU A 567 -25.74 -0.73 20.46
N GLN A 568 -26.96 -0.65 21.01
CA GLN A 568 -28.19 -0.81 20.22
C GLN A 568 -28.32 0.26 19.13
N SER A 569 -28.11 1.54 19.44
CA SER A 569 -28.20 2.62 18.44
C SER A 569 -27.13 2.53 17.33
N ILE A 570 -25.93 2.02 17.65
CA ILE A 570 -24.89 1.72 16.65
C ILE A 570 -25.31 0.54 15.76
N LEU A 571 -25.88 -0.54 16.32
CA LEU A 571 -26.39 -1.67 15.53
C LEU A 571 -27.51 -1.23 14.57
N GLU A 572 -28.41 -0.35 15.01
CA GLU A 572 -29.46 0.23 14.17
C GLU A 572 -28.90 1.12 13.05
N ALA A 573 -27.90 1.96 13.35
CA ALA A 573 -27.21 2.76 12.34
C ALA A 573 -26.51 1.87 11.30
N ILE A 574 -25.88 0.77 11.72
CA ILE A 574 -25.31 -0.25 10.81
C ILE A 574 -26.40 -0.91 9.96
N GLY A 575 -27.58 -1.18 10.52
CA GLY A 575 -28.74 -1.69 9.79
C GLY A 575 -29.22 -0.73 8.70
N ARG A 576 -29.39 0.57 9.02
CA ARG A 576 -29.82 1.59 8.05
C ARG A 576 -28.75 1.84 6.97
N ALA A 577 -27.47 1.87 7.33
CA ALA A 577 -26.35 1.93 6.39
C ALA A 577 -26.30 0.71 5.45
N ALA A 578 -26.55 -0.50 5.96
CA ALA A 578 -26.64 -1.72 5.16
C ALA A 578 -27.81 -1.68 4.16
N CYS A 579 -28.95 -1.08 4.54
CA CYS A 579 -30.09 -0.87 3.63
C CYS A 579 -29.72 0.07 2.47
N ARG A 580 -29.11 1.23 2.73
CA ARG A 580 -28.71 2.21 1.68
C ARG A 580 -27.66 1.66 0.71
N LEU A 581 -26.86 0.68 1.12
CA LEU A 581 -25.91 -0.04 0.25
C LEU A 581 -26.58 -0.99 -0.75
N VAL A 582 -27.88 -1.29 -0.61
CA VAL A 582 -28.66 -2.08 -1.58
C VAL A 582 -29.03 -1.27 -2.82
N ASP A 583 -29.37 0.01 -2.64
CA ASP A 583 -30.05 0.80 -3.68
C ASP A 583 -29.11 1.63 -4.57
N THR A 584 -28.06 2.23 -3.99
CA THR A 584 -27.33 3.32 -4.67
C THR A 584 -26.40 2.89 -5.82
N THR A 585 -26.50 3.56 -6.98
CA THR A 585 -25.51 3.43 -8.06
C THR A 585 -24.20 4.13 -7.68
N VAL A 586 -23.24 3.38 -7.13
CA VAL A 586 -22.04 3.95 -6.48
C VAL A 586 -20.99 4.52 -7.46
N ARG A 587 -21.31 5.68 -8.06
CA ARG A 587 -20.38 6.50 -8.87
C ARG A 587 -19.75 7.64 -8.06
N GLY A 588 -20.49 8.30 -7.16
CA GLY A 588 -20.03 9.51 -6.44
C GLY A 588 -18.77 9.31 -5.60
N ILE A 589 -18.79 8.34 -4.67
CA ILE A 589 -17.70 8.08 -3.71
C ILE A 589 -16.36 7.74 -4.41
N ARG A 590 -16.42 7.23 -5.65
CA ARG A 590 -15.22 6.89 -6.45
C ARG A 590 -14.37 8.09 -6.86
N GLN A 591 -14.89 9.31 -6.72
CA GLN A 591 -14.17 10.54 -7.02
C GLN A 591 -13.46 11.06 -5.78
N THR A 592 -14.19 11.26 -4.67
CA THR A 592 -13.63 11.68 -3.38
C THR A 592 -12.49 10.80 -2.89
N ASP A 593 -12.61 9.47 -2.99
CA ASP A 593 -11.55 8.54 -2.54
C ASP A 593 -10.27 8.68 -3.37
N LYS A 594 -10.40 8.95 -4.69
CA LYS A 594 -9.23 9.19 -5.55
C LYS A 594 -8.57 10.51 -5.19
N ASP A 595 -9.36 11.55 -5.00
CA ASP A 595 -8.85 12.90 -4.78
C ASP A 595 -8.17 12.99 -3.40
N LEU A 596 -8.73 12.35 -2.37
CA LEU A 596 -8.08 12.14 -1.06
C LEU A 596 -6.76 11.35 -1.18
N LEU A 597 -6.75 10.24 -1.93
CA LEU A 597 -5.53 9.44 -2.19
C LEU A 597 -4.46 10.19 -3.03
N HIS A 598 -4.81 11.29 -3.71
CA HIS A 598 -3.84 12.14 -4.41
C HIS A 598 -3.38 13.35 -3.57
N GLN A 599 -4.19 13.78 -2.59
CA GLN A 599 -3.83 14.83 -1.64
C GLN A 599 -2.90 14.28 -0.54
N GLY A 600 -3.30 13.19 0.12
CA GLY A 600 -2.60 12.55 1.23
C GLY A 600 -1.54 11.54 0.81
N SER A 601 -0.41 12.02 0.28
CA SER A 601 0.81 11.21 0.12
C SER A 601 1.89 11.69 1.09
N ALA A 602 2.61 10.77 1.71
CA ALA A 602 3.81 11.05 2.51
C ALA A 602 4.77 12.01 1.79
N SER A 603 4.96 11.85 0.48
CA SER A 603 5.80 12.76 -0.31
C SER A 603 5.31 14.21 -0.28
N ASN A 604 4.03 14.49 -0.07
CA ASN A 604 3.50 15.85 0.08
C ASN A 604 3.60 16.33 1.53
N ILE A 605 3.23 15.48 2.50
CA ILE A 605 3.33 15.77 3.95
C ILE A 605 4.78 16.10 4.32
N MET A 606 5.74 15.29 3.88
CA MET A 606 7.17 15.49 4.14
C MET A 606 7.73 16.72 3.41
N LYS A 607 7.20 17.10 2.23
CA LYS A 607 7.53 18.40 1.60
C LYS A 607 6.97 19.57 2.40
N MET A 608 5.80 19.44 3.04
CA MET A 608 5.24 20.46 3.92
C MET A 608 6.06 20.59 5.20
N ILE A 609 6.41 19.48 5.85
CA ILE A 609 7.26 19.44 7.05
C ILE A 609 8.65 20.01 6.74
N ALA A 610 9.33 19.55 5.68
CA ALA A 610 10.64 20.09 5.27
C ALA A 610 10.57 21.60 4.90
N LYS A 611 9.45 22.07 4.33
CA LYS A 611 9.24 23.50 4.06
C LYS A 611 8.96 24.30 5.34
N GLN A 612 8.34 23.71 6.35
CA GLN A 612 8.12 24.32 7.67
C GLN A 612 9.40 24.34 8.51
N GLN A 613 10.14 23.23 8.57
CA GLN A 613 11.48 23.15 9.16
C GLN A 613 12.41 24.19 8.52
N LYS A 614 12.55 24.19 7.19
CA LYS A 614 13.37 25.19 6.49
C LYS A 614 12.96 26.63 6.79
N LYS A 615 11.65 26.93 6.86
CA LYS A 615 11.17 28.26 7.27
C LYS A 615 11.54 28.60 8.71
N ALA A 616 11.41 27.66 9.65
CA ALA A 616 11.78 27.88 11.04
C ALA A 616 13.29 28.13 11.21
N ILE A 617 14.13 27.40 10.48
CA ILE A 617 15.59 27.62 10.43
C ILE A 617 15.93 28.98 9.81
N GLU A 618 15.26 29.36 8.72
CA GLU A 618 15.47 30.65 8.06
C GLU A 618 15.03 31.84 8.94
N VAL A 619 13.99 31.65 9.76
CA VAL A 619 13.56 32.63 10.78
C VAL A 619 14.57 32.67 11.94
N ALA A 620 14.91 31.53 12.54
CA ALA A 620 15.85 31.47 13.67
C ALA A 620 17.25 32.01 13.30
N LYS A 621 17.69 31.82 12.05
CA LYS A 621 18.94 32.41 11.55
C LYS A 621 18.86 33.93 11.46
N LYS A 622 17.73 34.49 10.98
CA LYS A 622 17.49 35.95 10.95
C LYS A 622 17.34 36.54 12.35
N GLU A 623 16.74 35.81 13.28
CA GLU A 623 16.66 36.20 14.70
C GLU A 623 18.06 36.19 15.36
N GLN A 624 18.94 35.24 15.01
CA GLN A 624 20.34 35.23 15.46
C GLN A 624 21.16 36.36 14.83
N GLU A 625 20.98 36.63 13.53
CA GLU A 625 21.64 37.74 12.83
C GLU A 625 21.23 39.09 13.46
N GLN A 626 19.93 39.32 13.70
CA GLN A 626 19.43 40.51 14.38
C GLN A 626 19.88 40.61 15.84
N ALA A 627 20.02 39.50 16.56
CA ALA A 627 20.55 39.50 17.92
C ALA A 627 22.05 39.82 17.98
N GLN A 628 22.82 39.47 16.94
CA GLN A 628 24.22 39.86 16.78
C GLN A 628 24.34 41.35 16.41
N GLU A 629 23.50 41.86 15.51
CA GLU A 629 23.43 43.29 15.19
C GLU A 629 23.03 44.14 16.41
N GLN A 630 22.12 43.66 17.27
CA GLN A 630 21.71 44.36 18.50
C GLN A 630 22.70 44.26 19.68
N THR A 631 23.77 43.45 19.57
CA THR A 631 24.81 43.34 20.61
C THR A 631 26.15 43.97 20.23
N GLY A 632 26.26 44.53 19.02
CA GLY A 632 27.45 45.24 18.54
C GLY A 632 27.26 46.75 18.41
N GLY A 633 28.00 47.53 19.19
CA GLY A 633 28.24 48.95 18.89
C GLY A 633 28.71 49.80 20.09
N PRO A 634 29.14 51.05 19.86
CA PRO A 634 29.38 51.70 18.56
C PRO A 634 30.85 52.16 18.38
N GLU A 635 31.34 52.16 17.14
CA GLU A 635 32.46 53.01 16.70
C GLU A 635 32.05 53.81 15.45
N ALA A 636 32.76 54.91 15.16
CA ALA A 636 32.15 56.10 14.56
C ALA A 636 32.52 56.40 13.09
N HIS A 637 31.55 56.99 12.40
CA HIS A 637 31.64 57.92 11.25
C HIS A 637 32.81 57.83 10.25
N ALA A 638 32.47 57.49 9.01
CA ALA A 638 32.89 58.23 7.80
C ALA A 638 31.69 58.27 6.82
N ALA A 639 31.71 59.16 5.81
CA ALA A 639 30.55 59.50 4.98
C ALA A 639 30.73 59.26 3.47
N GLY A 640 29.62 59.31 2.74
CA GLY A 640 29.51 59.23 1.27
C GLY A 640 28.39 58.23 0.90
N GLU A 641 27.15 58.60 0.56
CA GLU A 641 26.57 59.53 -0.45
C GLU A 641 25.92 58.76 -1.63
N GLU A 642 24.91 59.41 -2.20
CA GLU A 642 24.11 59.08 -3.40
C GLU A 642 23.06 57.94 -3.31
N ASP A 643 22.00 58.17 -4.07
CA ASP A 643 20.71 57.47 -4.05
C ASP A 643 20.63 56.34 -5.09
N ASP A 644 19.64 55.45 -4.94
CA ASP A 644 18.52 55.50 -5.90
C ASP A 644 17.28 54.80 -5.32
N SER A 645 16.11 55.37 -5.57
CA SER A 645 14.82 54.80 -5.17
C SER A 645 14.10 54.23 -6.39
N ASP A 646 13.50 53.04 -6.25
CA ASP A 646 12.20 52.85 -6.88
C ASP A 646 11.35 51.78 -6.20
N SER A 647 10.04 52.02 -6.14
CA SER A 647 9.08 51.15 -5.45
C SER A 647 7.75 51.13 -6.17
N GLU A 648 7.26 49.96 -6.60
CA GLU A 648 5.88 49.67 -6.99
C GLU A 648 5.77 48.16 -7.32
N ALA A 649 4.59 47.52 -7.42
CA ALA A 649 3.41 47.58 -6.54
C ALA A 649 2.58 46.30 -6.78
N SER A 650 1.74 45.93 -5.80
CA SER A 650 0.82 44.80 -5.93
C SER A 650 -0.54 45.26 -6.45
N SER A 651 -1.03 44.64 -7.52
CA SER A 651 -2.44 44.68 -7.91
C SER A 651 -2.97 43.26 -8.18
N ASN A 652 -4.11 42.95 -7.57
CA ASN A 652 -5.01 41.89 -8.01
C ASN A 652 -6.10 42.53 -8.86
N ASP A 653 -6.71 41.78 -9.78
CA ASP A 653 -8.10 42.03 -10.16
C ASP A 653 -8.76 40.72 -10.64
N GLU A 654 -10.00 40.50 -10.20
CA GLU A 654 -10.87 39.40 -10.65
C GLU A 654 -12.14 39.99 -11.28
N VAL A 655 -12.47 39.59 -12.51
CA VAL A 655 -13.82 39.80 -13.09
C VAL A 655 -14.24 38.53 -13.85
N PRO A 656 -15.41 37.93 -13.56
CA PRO A 656 -15.87 36.70 -14.20
C PRO A 656 -16.70 36.97 -15.47
N VAL A 657 -16.76 35.98 -16.37
CA VAL A 657 -17.72 35.92 -17.48
C VAL A 657 -18.33 34.51 -17.54
N ALA A 658 -19.65 34.44 -17.70
CA ALA A 658 -20.40 33.19 -17.78
C ALA A 658 -20.90 32.89 -19.21
N SER A 659 -21.15 31.62 -19.53
CA SER A 659 -22.03 31.19 -20.64
C SER A 659 -22.38 29.71 -20.49
N ASP A 660 -23.59 29.33 -20.90
CA ASP A 660 -24.18 27.99 -20.75
C ASP A 660 -23.74 26.98 -21.83
N ASP A 661 -23.82 25.68 -21.53
CA ASP A 661 -23.81 24.62 -22.56
C ASP A 661 -24.51 23.31 -22.08
N PRO A 662 -25.64 22.87 -22.69
CA PRO A 662 -26.33 21.62 -22.34
C PRO A 662 -25.80 20.38 -23.12
N PRO A 663 -26.08 19.14 -22.65
CA PRO A 663 -25.12 18.03 -22.80
C PRO A 663 -25.29 17.12 -24.04
N LYS A 664 -24.19 16.45 -24.44
CA LYS A 664 -24.20 15.37 -25.44
C LYS A 664 -23.60 14.03 -24.93
N LYS A 665 -24.54 13.08 -24.75
CA LYS A 665 -24.51 11.60 -24.81
C LYS A 665 -23.19 10.80 -24.65
N GLN A 666 -23.30 9.72 -23.87
CA GLN A 666 -22.32 8.65 -23.71
C GLN A 666 -22.32 7.67 -24.89
N GLN A 667 -21.20 6.94 -25.10
CA GLN A 667 -21.22 5.59 -25.66
C GLN A 667 -20.07 4.75 -25.06
N GLN A 668 -20.22 3.42 -24.99
CA GLN A 668 -19.31 2.51 -24.27
C GLN A 668 -18.87 1.34 -25.16
N GLU A 669 -17.58 0.97 -25.06
CA GLU A 669 -17.00 -0.35 -25.39
C GLU A 669 -15.59 -0.43 -24.75
N GLY A 670 -15.06 -1.57 -24.26
CA GLY A 670 -15.72 -2.86 -23.99
C GLY A 670 -14.83 -4.09 -24.24
N ASP A 671 -13.85 -4.42 -23.39
CA ASP A 671 -13.05 -5.67 -23.56
C ASP A 671 -12.54 -6.33 -22.25
N LYS A 672 -12.02 -7.56 -22.36
CA LYS A 672 -11.80 -8.59 -21.33
C LYS A 672 -10.30 -8.83 -20.97
N PRO A 673 -9.99 -9.53 -19.85
CA PRO A 673 -8.66 -9.48 -19.23
C PRO A 673 -7.66 -10.55 -19.71
N ARG A 674 -6.37 -10.33 -19.39
CA ARG A 674 -5.27 -11.32 -19.48
C ARG A 674 -4.65 -11.59 -18.09
N ARG A 675 -3.98 -12.74 -17.94
CA ARG A 675 -3.44 -13.26 -16.66
C ARG A 675 -1.92 -13.06 -16.51
N ASN A 676 -1.44 -13.26 -15.28
CA ASN A 676 -0.04 -13.46 -14.81
C ASN A 676 0.82 -12.19 -14.63
N ALA A 677 1.16 -11.86 -13.37
CA ALA A 677 2.19 -10.87 -13.01
C ALA A 677 2.70 -11.04 -11.56
N PRO A 678 4.02 -10.99 -11.35
CA PRO A 678 4.66 -10.50 -10.12
C PRO A 678 5.72 -9.41 -10.43
N TYR A 679 6.11 -8.51 -9.54
CA TYR A 679 5.59 -8.14 -8.20
C TYR A 679 5.33 -6.61 -8.18
N VAL A 680 4.68 -6.06 -7.13
CA VAL A 680 3.97 -4.77 -7.23
C VAL A 680 4.11 -3.89 -5.96
N PRO A 681 4.27 -2.56 -6.08
CA PRO A 681 4.09 -1.61 -4.97
C PRO A 681 2.61 -1.55 -4.55
N CYS A 682 2.25 -2.41 -3.59
CA CYS A 682 0.90 -2.87 -3.26
C CYS A 682 0.17 -3.53 -4.44
N ALA A 683 -0.53 -4.64 -4.17
CA ALA A 683 -1.30 -5.34 -5.21
C ALA A 683 -2.38 -4.40 -5.79
N PRO A 684 -2.72 -4.49 -7.10
CA PRO A 684 -3.81 -3.71 -7.68
C PRO A 684 -5.20 -4.06 -7.10
N GLU A 685 -5.27 -5.01 -6.18
CA GLU A 685 -6.41 -5.32 -5.32
C GLU A 685 -6.72 -4.16 -4.36
N ASP A 686 -5.69 -3.42 -3.93
CA ASP A 686 -5.80 -2.14 -3.21
C ASP A 686 -6.14 -0.96 -4.13
N ARG A 687 -6.18 -1.20 -5.45
CA ARG A 687 -6.62 -0.25 -6.49
C ARG A 687 -7.83 -0.74 -7.27
N GLN A 688 -8.48 -1.82 -6.83
CA GLN A 688 -9.83 -2.13 -7.30
C GLN A 688 -10.77 -1.05 -6.75
N PRO A 689 -11.80 -0.63 -7.51
CA PRO A 689 -12.79 0.29 -6.97
C PRO A 689 -13.45 -0.38 -5.77
N LEU A 690 -13.41 0.29 -4.60
CA LEU A 690 -13.95 -0.19 -3.32
C LEU A 690 -15.44 -0.58 -3.42
N PHE A 691 -16.14 -0.11 -4.45
CA PHE A 691 -17.58 -0.29 -4.64
C PHE A 691 -17.91 -1.19 -5.83
N ARG A 692 -18.19 -2.47 -5.51
CA ARG A 692 -19.14 -3.32 -6.23
C ARG A 692 -20.33 -3.54 -5.29
N HIS A 693 -21.55 -3.74 -5.81
CA HIS A 693 -22.73 -4.16 -5.01
C HIS A 693 -22.53 -5.51 -4.28
N ASP A 694 -21.41 -6.19 -4.53
CA ASP A 694 -20.95 -7.40 -3.87
C ASP A 694 -20.43 -7.13 -2.45
N VAL A 695 -19.75 -6.00 -2.24
CA VAL A 695 -18.92 -5.78 -1.04
C VAL A 695 -19.79 -5.54 0.20
N GLY A 696 -20.77 -4.63 0.12
CA GLY A 696 -21.68 -4.34 1.23
C GLY A 696 -22.43 -5.58 1.72
N TYR A 697 -22.84 -6.48 0.82
CA TYR A 697 -23.43 -7.77 1.17
C TYR A 697 -22.48 -8.64 2.01
N PHE A 698 -21.21 -8.78 1.60
CA PHE A 698 -20.24 -9.57 2.35
C PHE A 698 -19.88 -8.93 3.70
N SER A 699 -19.77 -7.61 3.77
CA SER A 699 -19.53 -6.87 5.02
C SER A 699 -20.68 -7.03 6.01
N THR A 700 -21.92 -6.81 5.56
CA THR A 700 -23.13 -6.97 6.40
C THR A 700 -23.30 -8.42 6.86
N ARG A 701 -23.05 -9.40 5.97
CA ARG A 701 -23.04 -10.83 6.31
C ARG A 701 -21.93 -11.20 7.30
N ARG A 702 -20.76 -10.54 7.25
CA ARG A 702 -19.70 -10.72 8.25
C ARG A 702 -20.15 -10.21 9.63
N VAL A 703 -20.76 -9.02 9.72
CA VAL A 703 -21.33 -8.53 10.99
C VAL A 703 -22.37 -9.51 11.53
N LEU A 704 -23.33 -9.92 10.71
CA LEU A 704 -24.37 -10.90 11.06
C LEU A 704 -23.81 -12.27 11.53
N THR A 705 -22.68 -12.71 10.96
CA THR A 705 -22.05 -13.99 11.32
C THR A 705 -21.21 -13.90 12.60
N ASN A 706 -20.65 -12.72 12.93
CA ASN A 706 -19.91 -12.50 14.18
C ASN A 706 -20.81 -12.04 15.33
N TYR A 707 -21.98 -11.47 15.02
CA TYR A 707 -22.94 -10.96 16.01
C TYR A 707 -24.38 -11.31 15.63
N PRO A 708 -24.89 -12.50 16.02
CA PRO A 708 -26.17 -13.01 15.52
C PRO A 708 -27.40 -12.17 15.90
N LEU A 709 -27.36 -11.43 17.01
CA LEU A 709 -28.43 -10.51 17.44
C LEU A 709 -28.66 -9.35 16.44
N PHE A 710 -27.66 -9.01 15.61
CA PHE A 710 -27.83 -8.05 14.51
C PHE A 710 -28.87 -8.51 13.48
N GLY A 711 -29.21 -9.81 13.42
CA GLY A 711 -30.23 -10.34 12.50
C GLY A 711 -31.62 -9.74 12.73
N GLU A 712 -32.01 -9.50 13.98
CA GLU A 712 -33.30 -8.88 14.31
C GLU A 712 -33.30 -7.39 13.95
N VAL A 713 -32.22 -6.68 14.30
CA VAL A 713 -32.04 -5.25 14.00
C VAL A 713 -31.99 -4.98 12.48
N LEU A 714 -31.31 -5.83 11.72
CA LEU A 714 -31.23 -5.74 10.27
C LEU A 714 -32.59 -6.03 9.60
N LEU A 715 -33.38 -6.96 10.14
CA LEU A 715 -34.72 -7.24 9.63
C LEU A 715 -35.71 -6.10 9.94
N ALA A 716 -35.60 -5.48 11.12
CA ALA A 716 -36.33 -4.26 11.46
C ALA A 716 -35.94 -3.08 10.54
N ALA A 717 -34.65 -2.96 10.19
CA ALA A 717 -34.19 -1.98 9.21
C ALA A 717 -34.80 -2.25 7.80
N PHE A 718 -34.90 -3.51 7.37
CA PHE A 718 -35.57 -3.86 6.10
C PHE A 718 -37.09 -3.60 6.09
N ASN A 719 -37.75 -3.53 7.25
CA ASN A 719 -39.15 -3.12 7.36
C ASN A 719 -39.35 -1.60 7.42
N THR A 720 -38.35 -0.84 7.86
CA THR A 720 -38.44 0.63 8.06
C THR A 720 -37.75 1.45 6.97
N GLN A 721 -36.94 0.84 6.12
CA GLN A 721 -36.28 1.48 4.97
C GLN A 721 -36.90 0.99 3.65
N ASP A 722 -36.95 1.87 2.64
CA ASP A 722 -37.41 1.54 1.29
C ASP A 722 -36.37 0.69 0.53
N VAL A 723 -36.24 -0.57 0.95
CA VAL A 723 -35.44 -1.58 0.25
C VAL A 723 -36.30 -2.25 -0.83
N PRO A 724 -35.94 -2.14 -2.13
CA PRO A 724 -36.77 -2.67 -3.21
C PRO A 724 -36.91 -4.19 -3.18
N ASP A 725 -38.15 -4.70 -3.24
CA ASP A 725 -38.53 -6.13 -3.22
C ASP A 725 -37.65 -7.04 -4.10
N ARG A 726 -37.25 -6.55 -5.27
CA ARG A 726 -36.32 -7.22 -6.21
C ARG A 726 -35.06 -7.76 -5.53
N PHE A 727 -34.54 -7.08 -4.51
CA PHE A 727 -33.33 -7.47 -3.79
C PHE A 727 -33.53 -8.76 -2.98
N PHE A 728 -34.64 -8.87 -2.26
CA PHE A 728 -34.97 -10.04 -1.42
C PHE A 728 -35.28 -11.28 -2.27
N VAL A 729 -35.84 -11.08 -3.46
CA VAL A 729 -36.06 -12.14 -4.46
C VAL A 729 -34.75 -12.53 -5.15
N ASP A 730 -33.85 -11.58 -5.39
CA ASP A 730 -32.54 -11.86 -5.97
C ASP A 730 -31.61 -12.62 -5.01
N LYS A 731 -30.69 -13.38 -5.64
CA LYS A 731 -29.77 -14.32 -4.98
C LYS A 731 -29.08 -13.81 -3.70
N ARG A 732 -28.81 -12.51 -3.58
CA ARG A 732 -28.11 -11.93 -2.41
C ARG A 732 -29.06 -11.57 -1.25
N GLY A 733 -30.20 -10.93 -1.51
CA GLY A 733 -31.17 -10.68 -0.44
C GLY A 733 -31.77 -11.98 0.07
N ALA A 734 -32.02 -12.95 -0.83
CA ALA A 734 -32.46 -14.28 -0.44
C ALA A 734 -31.45 -15.00 0.47
N PHE A 735 -30.15 -15.00 0.13
CA PHE A 735 -29.09 -15.52 1.02
C PHE A 735 -28.93 -14.71 2.32
N MET A 736 -29.29 -13.43 2.34
CA MET A 736 -29.23 -12.61 3.56
C MET A 736 -30.37 -12.97 4.51
N LEU A 737 -31.60 -13.13 4.01
CA LEU A 737 -32.73 -13.64 4.78
C LEU A 737 -32.50 -15.08 5.26
N GLU A 738 -31.90 -15.93 4.42
CA GLU A 738 -31.54 -17.32 4.76
C GLU A 738 -30.50 -17.37 5.89
N HIS A 739 -29.51 -16.47 5.87
CA HIS A 739 -28.56 -16.30 6.96
C HIS A 739 -29.21 -15.79 8.25
N ILE A 740 -30.18 -14.86 8.17
CA ILE A 740 -30.91 -14.37 9.36
C ILE A 740 -31.73 -15.51 9.97
N ALA A 741 -32.50 -16.25 9.16
CA ALA A 741 -33.33 -17.36 9.61
C ALA A 741 -32.51 -18.47 10.29
N LYS A 742 -31.36 -18.86 9.71
CA LYS A 742 -30.45 -19.90 10.25
C LYS A 742 -29.84 -19.61 11.62
N ILE A 743 -29.99 -18.40 12.17
CA ILE A 743 -29.46 -18.05 13.49
C ILE A 743 -30.31 -18.64 14.63
N SER A 744 -31.64 -18.68 14.49
CA SER A 744 -32.54 -19.16 15.54
C SER A 744 -33.95 -19.43 15.01
N ASP A 745 -34.72 -20.26 15.72
CA ASP A 745 -36.13 -20.50 15.40
C ASP A 745 -36.99 -19.22 15.51
N LYS A 746 -36.60 -18.29 16.40
CA LYS A 746 -37.19 -16.95 16.50
C LYS A 746 -36.97 -16.18 15.20
N ASN A 747 -35.73 -16.11 14.71
CA ASN A 747 -35.41 -15.43 13.46
C ASN A 747 -36.07 -16.12 12.25
N THR A 748 -36.18 -17.45 12.26
CA THR A 748 -36.91 -18.19 11.23
C THR A 748 -38.40 -17.78 11.19
N LYS A 749 -39.07 -17.61 12.34
CA LYS A 749 -40.44 -17.08 12.39
C LYS A 749 -40.52 -15.64 11.86
N LEU A 750 -39.66 -14.75 12.35
CA LEU A 750 -39.61 -13.35 11.91
C LEU A 750 -39.37 -13.20 10.40
N VAL A 751 -38.52 -14.06 9.80
CA VAL A 751 -38.28 -14.07 8.34
C VAL A 751 -39.49 -14.63 7.57
N LYS A 752 -40.23 -15.62 8.09
CA LYS A 752 -41.51 -16.06 7.50
C LYS A 752 -42.55 -14.94 7.51
N GLU A 753 -42.66 -14.23 8.63
CA GLU A 753 -43.56 -13.08 8.79
C GLU A 753 -43.19 -11.97 7.80
N PHE A 754 -41.92 -11.58 7.70
CA PHE A 754 -41.40 -10.59 6.74
C PHE A 754 -41.71 -10.96 5.27
N VAL A 755 -41.40 -12.21 4.87
CA VAL A 755 -41.64 -12.72 3.51
C VAL A 755 -43.13 -12.72 3.16
N SER A 756 -43.99 -13.00 4.14
CA SER A 756 -45.45 -12.99 3.99
C SER A 756 -45.99 -11.55 3.90
N GLN A 757 -45.57 -10.66 4.80
CA GLN A 757 -46.00 -9.25 4.86
C GLN A 757 -45.68 -8.49 3.56
N ARG A 758 -44.52 -8.72 2.94
CA ARG A 758 -44.14 -8.12 1.65
C ARG A 758 -44.64 -8.88 0.41
N ASN A 759 -45.48 -9.91 0.57
CA ASN A 759 -45.96 -10.76 -0.53
C ASN A 759 -44.81 -11.26 -1.43
N LEU A 760 -43.77 -11.83 -0.82
CA LEU A 760 -42.56 -12.29 -1.51
C LEU A 760 -42.56 -13.79 -1.80
N THR A 761 -43.41 -14.58 -1.14
CA THR A 761 -43.43 -16.06 -1.18
C THR A 761 -43.40 -16.61 -2.62
N GLU A 762 -44.37 -16.26 -3.45
CA GLU A 762 -44.45 -16.70 -4.86
C GLU A 762 -43.28 -16.18 -5.70
N LYS A 763 -42.84 -14.93 -5.45
CA LYS A 763 -41.72 -14.32 -6.17
C LYS A 763 -40.41 -15.08 -5.91
N ILE A 764 -40.20 -15.55 -4.67
CA ILE A 764 -39.02 -16.29 -4.21
C ILE A 764 -39.00 -17.72 -4.78
N THR A 765 -40.11 -18.46 -4.66
CA THR A 765 -40.22 -19.83 -5.18
C THR A 765 -40.05 -19.86 -6.72
N MET A 766 -40.70 -18.94 -7.43
CA MET A 766 -40.62 -18.84 -8.89
C MET A 766 -39.27 -18.32 -9.43
N ARG A 767 -38.39 -17.75 -8.59
CA ARG A 767 -37.11 -17.17 -9.06
C ARG A 767 -36.07 -18.22 -9.46
N GLY A 768 -36.17 -19.45 -8.92
CA GLY A 768 -35.28 -20.56 -9.28
C GLY A 768 -33.78 -20.24 -9.20
N CYS A 769 -33.33 -19.60 -8.12
CA CYS A 769 -31.93 -19.23 -7.95
C CYS A 769 -31.37 -19.74 -6.62
N LYS A 770 -30.07 -20.05 -6.57
CA LYS A 770 -29.41 -20.65 -5.40
C LYS A 770 -29.62 -19.97 -4.04
N GLY A 771 -29.96 -18.67 -4.03
CA GLY A 771 -30.33 -17.96 -2.81
C GLY A 771 -31.79 -18.20 -2.41
N SER A 772 -32.72 -18.18 -3.36
CA SER A 772 -34.13 -18.46 -3.10
C SER A 772 -34.38 -19.95 -2.84
N GLU A 773 -33.69 -20.85 -3.53
CA GLU A 773 -33.66 -22.30 -3.24
C GLU A 773 -33.25 -22.57 -1.78
N ALA A 774 -32.17 -21.94 -1.30
CA ALA A 774 -31.70 -22.08 0.07
C ALA A 774 -32.67 -21.47 1.10
N LEU A 775 -33.27 -20.31 0.78
CA LEU A 775 -34.27 -19.68 1.63
C LEU A 775 -35.54 -20.55 1.75
N CYS A 776 -36.09 -21.03 0.63
CA CYS A 776 -37.21 -21.98 0.62
C CYS A 776 -36.91 -23.24 1.45
N THR A 777 -35.70 -23.79 1.33
CA THR A 777 -35.27 -24.96 2.12
C THR A 777 -35.27 -24.68 3.63
N VAL A 778 -34.86 -23.49 4.07
CA VAL A 778 -34.83 -23.10 5.49
C VAL A 778 -36.22 -22.74 6.01
N LEU A 779 -37.07 -22.12 5.19
CA LEU A 779 -38.42 -21.73 5.59
C LEU A 779 -39.42 -22.90 5.45
N GLY A 780 -39.12 -23.95 4.69
CA GLY A 780 -40.08 -25.01 4.36
C GLY A 780 -41.19 -24.51 3.44
N LEU A 781 -40.80 -23.88 2.33
CA LEU A 781 -41.65 -23.30 1.27
C LEU A 781 -41.38 -23.95 -0.08
#